data_AF-A0A0V1FHF2-F1
#
_entry.id   AF-A0A0V1FHF2-F1
#
_cell.length_a   1.000
_cell.length_b   1.000
_cell.length_c   1.000
_cell.angle_alpha   90.00
_cell.angle_beta   90.00
_cell.angle_gamma   90.00
#
_symmetry.space_group_name_H-M   'P 1'
#
loop_
_entity.id
_entity.type
_entity.pdbx_description
1 polymer ?
#
loop_
_entity_poly.entity_id
_entity_poly.type
_entity_poly.pdbx_seq_one_letter_code
_entity_poly.pdbx_strand_id
1 'polypeptide(L)'
;MVKELCFRCRRPVYPTDKVGPLKDGTFFHHGCFKCYICGTRLTLRTYFHNRNRIEDQEVYCNNHVPQAGPHDPIPHRSNLLCAGNGPQGSPTPNGSGSDSLVGDMKIKHLLKATEIQKPYPKIVHPGARYLIDYDDQTRLELIHREQEDNMYRRFSQQRFEEEQRFSEETKEEWEKALMDLARRYDQNSQKSSKARDDLLRQLTLKRENQRETMRQRWRERERSLTADLVEKQSQEMMGLFRKARQQTNGTVNDQNDASNYPSTPPPPFPPVGRKKDVYSEISTFEMIDQTAVSVAQSEQHSFTDLIRALTHNCKTDVEIARAIYRWITVKNLNLMEFDQELDPNTPMGILRGIKFGTESYHVLFKRLCSYAGLHCVVIKGYSKSAGYQPGMRFDGGRFRNTWNAVYLGGSWRFVQCNWGARHLVNARDVPQAGGSGRSIGHSESLRYEYDDHYFMTDPEEFIFEFFPSQCEWQLLKRPLSRQQFEELPFVRSLFFHYKLSFADPGLQAIVPADQTGAATVAVNMSPDCTRSLIFHYNLRFYDTDQAEYNRVSLKRFVMQSTVGHSAVFRVHTPCRGDFLLDIFANAVSPGDYLTGQPMKFKSICKFKVVCAELNVIMVPLPECSSGEWGPAKAFRLFGMIPLSHEDAIINAGPELDIRFRMAKPLAEFVATLRKNYIDQRKLERCVSTSVRGDVVTFHLLFPDEGQYGLDIYTREQRTNSGSSTSNNHAGVDHADRALLTHCCKYLINTKP
;
A
#
# COMPACT_ATOMS: atom_id res chain seq x y z
N MET A 1 53.08 -28.28 -24.16
CA MET A 1 52.19 -27.54 -23.25
C MET A 1 50.85 -28.26 -23.19
N VAL A 2 50.45 -28.76 -22.02
CA VAL A 2 49.10 -29.26 -21.81
C VAL A 2 48.16 -28.05 -21.93
N LYS A 3 47.24 -28.07 -22.89
CA LYS A 3 46.26 -26.98 -23.05
C LYS A 3 45.29 -27.07 -21.87
N GLU A 4 45.20 -26.03 -21.06
CA GLU A 4 44.24 -25.94 -19.97
C GLU A 4 42.82 -25.94 -20.57
N LEU A 5 41.96 -26.80 -20.02
CA LEU A 5 40.60 -26.99 -20.51
C LEU A 5 39.61 -26.29 -19.58
N CYS A 6 38.56 -25.71 -20.16
CA CYS A 6 37.47 -25.15 -19.38
C CYS A 6 36.69 -26.27 -18.69
N PHE A 7 36.41 -26.13 -17.39
CA PHE A 7 35.64 -27.08 -16.60
C PHE A 7 34.25 -27.36 -17.20
N ARG A 8 33.56 -26.32 -17.71
CA ARG A 8 32.21 -26.44 -18.25
C ARG A 8 32.12 -26.96 -19.67
N CYS A 9 32.79 -26.31 -20.61
CA CYS A 9 32.63 -26.64 -22.03
C CYS A 9 33.68 -27.63 -22.54
N ARG A 10 34.67 -27.98 -21.70
CA ARG A 10 35.78 -28.90 -22.01
C ARG A 10 36.66 -28.49 -23.20
N ARG A 11 36.56 -27.24 -23.66
CA ARG A 11 37.38 -26.67 -24.74
C ARG A 11 38.63 -25.98 -24.18
N PRO A 12 39.72 -25.87 -24.97
CA PRO A 12 40.92 -25.13 -24.57
C PRO A 12 40.62 -23.68 -24.19
N VAL A 13 41.20 -23.21 -23.09
CA VAL A 13 41.10 -21.82 -22.63
C VAL A 13 42.40 -21.09 -23.00
N TYR A 14 42.26 -19.97 -23.69
CA TYR A 14 43.41 -19.13 -24.07
C TYR A 14 43.66 -18.07 -22.98
N PRO A 15 44.91 -17.59 -22.79
CA PRO A 15 45.24 -16.63 -21.73
C PRO A 15 44.38 -15.36 -21.70
N THR A 16 43.91 -14.88 -22.85
CA THR A 16 43.05 -13.70 -22.98
C THR A 16 41.59 -13.92 -22.58
N ASP A 17 41.17 -15.18 -22.44
CA ASP A 17 39.79 -15.57 -22.10
C ASP A 17 39.74 -16.44 -20.83
N LYS A 18 40.83 -16.44 -20.04
CA LYS A 18 41.02 -17.36 -18.93
C LYS A 18 40.58 -16.77 -17.60
N VAL A 19 39.65 -17.45 -16.93
CA VAL A 19 39.29 -17.23 -15.53
C VAL A 19 39.81 -18.41 -14.70
N GLY A 20 40.69 -18.13 -13.74
CA GLY A 20 41.31 -19.12 -12.87
C GLY A 20 42.85 -19.06 -12.87
N PRO A 21 43.53 -19.95 -12.11
CA PRO A 21 42.95 -21.12 -11.43
C PRO A 21 42.10 -20.73 -10.23
N LEU A 22 41.00 -21.46 -10.01
CA LEU A 22 40.24 -21.39 -8.77
C LEU A 22 40.89 -22.28 -7.69
N LYS A 23 40.32 -22.30 -6.48
CA LYS A 23 40.89 -23.03 -5.32
C LYS A 23 41.03 -24.54 -5.54
N ASP A 24 40.23 -25.10 -6.44
CA ASP A 24 40.19 -26.50 -6.85
C ASP A 24 41.04 -26.79 -8.10
N GLY A 25 41.79 -25.81 -8.60
CA GLY A 25 42.64 -25.94 -9.80
C GLY A 25 41.87 -25.89 -11.12
N THR A 26 40.58 -25.53 -11.11
CA THR A 26 39.76 -25.45 -12.32
C THR A 26 39.92 -24.12 -13.07
N PHE A 27 39.65 -24.16 -14.38
CA PHE A 27 39.68 -23.01 -15.28
C PHE A 27 38.36 -22.86 -16.02
N PHE A 28 37.99 -21.63 -16.34
CA PHE A 28 36.78 -21.31 -17.11
C PHE A 28 37.10 -20.29 -18.20
N HIS A 29 36.36 -20.32 -19.32
CA HIS A 29 36.26 -19.17 -20.21
C HIS A 29 35.51 -18.03 -19.51
N HIS A 30 35.73 -16.76 -19.86
CA HIS A 30 34.92 -15.65 -19.31
C HIS A 30 33.42 -15.88 -19.58
N GLY A 31 33.07 -16.41 -20.76
CA GLY A 31 31.68 -16.76 -21.10
C GLY A 31 31.13 -17.97 -20.33
N CYS A 32 31.99 -18.86 -19.83
CA CYS A 32 31.60 -20.05 -19.06
C CYS A 32 31.46 -19.76 -17.56
N PHE A 33 32.11 -18.71 -17.06
CA PHE A 33 32.18 -18.39 -15.64
C PHE A 33 30.90 -17.72 -15.14
N LYS A 34 29.86 -18.55 -14.94
CA LYS A 34 28.49 -18.14 -14.60
C LYS A 34 27.98 -18.99 -13.45
N CYS A 35 27.00 -18.52 -12.69
CA CYS A 35 26.36 -19.33 -11.66
C CYS A 35 25.75 -20.60 -12.27
N TYR A 36 25.96 -21.75 -11.62
CA TYR A 36 25.44 -23.04 -12.07
C TYR A 36 23.91 -23.07 -12.14
N ILE A 37 23.22 -22.45 -11.17
CA ILE A 37 21.75 -22.50 -11.05
C ILE A 37 21.04 -21.46 -11.92
N CYS A 38 21.55 -20.24 -12.02
CA CYS A 38 20.88 -19.17 -12.77
C CYS A 38 21.57 -18.74 -14.05
N GLY A 39 22.83 -19.10 -14.28
CA GLY A 39 23.59 -18.64 -15.44
C GLY A 39 24.03 -17.17 -15.39
N THR A 40 23.81 -16.45 -14.28
CA THR A 40 24.34 -15.08 -14.09
C THR A 40 25.86 -15.08 -14.18
N ARG A 41 26.44 -14.14 -14.93
CA ARG A 41 27.90 -14.01 -15.06
C ARG A 41 28.54 -13.67 -13.72
N LEU A 42 29.62 -14.39 -13.39
CA LEU A 42 30.36 -14.22 -12.15
C LEU A 42 31.69 -13.54 -12.42
N THR A 43 32.30 -13.02 -11.37
CA THR A 43 33.66 -12.50 -11.34
C THR A 43 34.40 -13.16 -10.19
N LEU A 44 35.73 -13.05 -10.14
CA LEU A 44 36.51 -13.57 -9.01
C LEU A 44 36.11 -12.96 -7.66
N ARG A 45 35.34 -11.86 -7.64
CA ARG A 45 34.78 -11.25 -6.42
C ARG A 45 33.37 -11.73 -6.07
N THR A 46 32.61 -12.20 -7.06
CA THR A 46 31.17 -12.47 -6.90
C THR A 46 30.81 -13.95 -6.95
N TYR A 47 31.79 -14.84 -7.18
CA TYR A 47 31.59 -16.28 -7.15
C TYR A 47 31.72 -16.85 -5.73
N PHE A 48 30.96 -17.92 -5.49
CA PHE A 48 30.95 -18.69 -4.27
C PHE A 48 31.04 -20.17 -4.63
N HIS A 49 31.71 -20.95 -3.79
CA HIS A 49 31.74 -22.42 -3.90
C HIS A 49 30.77 -23.04 -2.91
N ASN A 50 30.29 -24.24 -3.25
CA ASN A 50 29.50 -25.04 -2.34
C ASN A 50 30.35 -25.43 -1.12
N ARG A 51 29.95 -24.93 0.06
CA ARG A 51 30.68 -25.21 1.31
C ARG A 51 30.33 -26.55 1.92
N ASN A 52 29.22 -27.16 1.47
CA ASN A 52 28.68 -28.40 2.02
C ASN A 52 29.28 -29.63 1.33
N ARG A 53 29.81 -29.46 0.10
CA ARG A 53 30.41 -30.54 -0.67
C ARG A 53 31.70 -30.06 -1.33
N ILE A 54 32.84 -30.44 -0.76
CA ILE A 54 34.18 -30.06 -1.25
C ILE A 54 34.45 -30.62 -2.66
N GLU A 55 33.79 -31.72 -3.04
CA GLU A 55 33.85 -32.30 -4.38
C GLU A 55 33.11 -31.48 -5.45
N ASP A 56 32.24 -30.55 -5.03
CA ASP A 56 31.47 -29.72 -5.95
C ASP A 56 32.33 -28.55 -6.45
N GLN A 57 32.90 -28.74 -7.64
CA GLN A 57 33.74 -27.79 -8.36
C GLN A 57 32.92 -26.74 -9.14
N GLU A 58 31.59 -26.72 -9.03
CA GLU A 58 30.77 -25.68 -9.65
C GLU A 58 30.87 -24.34 -8.91
N VAL A 59 30.49 -23.30 -9.63
CA VAL A 59 30.49 -21.92 -9.15
C VAL A 59 29.08 -21.36 -9.07
N TYR A 60 28.79 -20.70 -7.95
CA TYR A 60 27.48 -20.18 -7.60
C TYR A 60 27.55 -18.66 -7.36
N CYS A 61 26.44 -17.94 -7.57
CA CYS A 61 26.33 -16.58 -7.05
C CYS A 61 25.93 -16.62 -5.56
N ASN A 62 26.00 -15.49 -4.87
CA ASN A 62 25.65 -15.39 -3.45
C ASN A 62 24.25 -15.93 -3.13
N ASN A 63 23.28 -15.75 -4.03
CA ASN A 63 21.89 -16.16 -3.80
C ASN A 63 21.64 -17.65 -4.09
N HIS A 64 22.53 -18.31 -4.84
CA HIS A 64 22.37 -19.73 -5.21
C HIS A 64 23.42 -20.63 -4.59
N VAL A 65 24.33 -20.08 -3.78
CA VAL A 65 25.30 -20.91 -3.07
C VAL A 65 24.55 -21.81 -2.08
N PRO A 66 24.72 -23.14 -2.13
CA PRO A 66 24.11 -24.03 -1.15
C PRO A 66 24.53 -23.64 0.27
N GLN A 67 23.56 -23.39 1.15
CA GLN A 67 23.79 -23.13 2.57
C GLN A 67 23.62 -24.41 3.39
N ALA A 68 24.42 -24.57 4.44
CA ALA A 68 24.40 -25.73 5.33
C ALA A 68 23.12 -25.76 6.18
N GLY A 69 22.53 -26.94 6.38
CA GLY A 69 21.38 -27.13 7.27
C GLY A 69 21.79 -27.09 8.76
N PRO A 70 20.83 -27.03 9.71
CA PRO A 70 21.10 -26.92 11.15
C PRO A 70 21.90 -28.08 11.77
N HIS A 71 22.08 -29.19 11.03
CA HIS A 71 22.79 -30.39 11.47
C HIS A 71 24.05 -30.70 10.66
N ASP A 72 24.45 -29.83 9.73
CA ASP A 72 25.70 -29.99 9.00
C ASP A 72 26.88 -29.50 9.85
N PRO A 73 28.03 -30.21 9.87
CA PRO A 73 29.18 -29.82 10.66
C PRO A 73 29.70 -28.44 10.23
N ILE A 74 29.85 -27.55 11.21
CA ILE A 74 30.35 -26.18 11.03
C ILE A 74 31.78 -26.25 10.46
N PRO A 75 32.06 -25.71 9.26
CA PRO A 75 33.44 -25.54 8.80
C PRO A 75 34.07 -24.40 9.60
N HIS A 76 35.18 -24.66 10.29
CA HIS A 76 35.97 -23.64 10.96
C HIS A 76 36.29 -22.48 9.99
N ARG A 77 35.95 -21.25 10.39
CA ARG A 77 36.49 -20.04 9.76
C ARG A 77 37.99 -20.01 10.00
N SER A 78 38.79 -20.18 8.94
CA SER A 78 40.18 -19.76 8.94
C SER A 78 40.51 -18.99 7.65
N ASN A 79 40.95 -17.75 7.87
CA ASN A 79 41.85 -16.95 7.05
C ASN A 79 41.25 -16.06 5.94
N LEU A 80 40.57 -14.99 6.38
CA LEU A 80 40.94 -13.64 5.96
C LEU A 80 42.03 -13.18 6.95
N LEU A 81 43.17 -12.70 6.42
CA LEU A 81 44.22 -11.85 7.04
C LEU A 81 45.63 -12.37 6.64
N CYS A 82 46.20 -11.77 5.60
CA CYS A 82 47.64 -11.59 5.49
C CYS A 82 47.91 -10.15 5.06
N ALA A 83 48.03 -9.28 6.06
CA ALA A 83 48.79 -8.05 5.95
C ALA A 83 50.26 -8.40 6.24
N GLY A 84 51.16 -8.07 5.31
CA GLY A 84 52.60 -8.20 5.50
C GLY A 84 53.24 -6.81 5.55
N ASN A 85 53.82 -6.47 6.70
CA ASN A 85 54.56 -5.24 6.96
C ASN A 85 56.07 -5.42 6.67
N GLY A 86 56.69 -4.34 6.17
CA GLY A 86 58.08 -3.95 6.51
C GLY A 86 58.96 -3.54 5.31
N PRO A 87 59.99 -2.67 5.47
CA PRO A 87 60.23 -1.66 6.50
C PRO A 87 60.56 -0.25 5.94
N GLN A 88 60.77 0.70 6.85
CA GLN A 88 61.00 2.14 6.64
C GLN A 88 62.27 2.50 5.83
N GLY A 89 62.18 3.59 5.08
CA GLY A 89 63.31 4.39 4.59
C GLY A 89 62.82 5.70 3.96
N SER A 90 63.11 6.85 4.58
CA SER A 90 63.01 8.20 3.99
C SER A 90 64.37 8.56 3.33
N PRO A 91 64.45 9.44 2.31
CA PRO A 91 64.28 10.90 2.48
C PRO A 91 63.58 11.63 1.30
N THR A 92 63.46 12.94 1.43
CA THR A 92 62.70 13.96 0.67
C THR A 92 63.42 14.47 -0.61
N PRO A 93 63.08 15.64 -1.21
CA PRO A 93 62.28 15.80 -2.45
C PRO A 93 63.05 16.45 -3.62
N ASN A 94 62.54 16.37 -4.86
CA ASN A 94 62.73 17.39 -5.92
C ASN A 94 62.04 17.00 -7.24
N GLY A 95 61.53 17.99 -7.98
CA GLY A 95 61.46 17.92 -9.45
C GLY A 95 60.07 18.04 -10.09
N SER A 96 59.72 19.26 -10.46
CA SER A 96 58.70 19.69 -11.42
C SER A 96 58.76 19.03 -12.81
N GLY A 97 57.63 18.91 -13.51
CA GLY A 97 57.60 18.98 -14.98
C GLY A 97 56.54 18.15 -15.73
N SER A 98 55.57 18.87 -16.31
CA SER A 98 54.84 18.64 -17.57
C SER A 98 54.02 17.37 -17.80
N ASP A 99 52.71 17.58 -17.58
CA ASP A 99 51.55 17.28 -18.43
C ASP A 99 51.68 16.68 -19.84
N SER A 100 50.59 15.98 -20.17
CA SER A 100 49.99 15.77 -21.50
C SER A 100 50.73 14.88 -22.49
N LEU A 101 50.35 13.59 -22.54
CA LEU A 101 50.29 12.73 -23.75
C LEU A 101 49.92 11.25 -23.48
N VAL A 102 49.74 10.83 -22.22
CA VAL A 102 49.48 9.41 -21.86
C VAL A 102 47.97 9.08 -21.70
N GLY A 103 47.10 10.08 -21.71
CA GLY A 103 45.64 9.91 -21.58
C GLY A 103 44.96 9.33 -22.83
N ASP A 104 45.41 9.72 -24.03
CA ASP A 104 44.69 9.42 -25.27
C ASP A 104 44.92 8.00 -25.81
N MET A 105 46.01 7.32 -25.42
CA MET A 105 46.23 5.91 -25.78
C MET A 105 45.42 4.92 -24.93
N LYS A 106 45.07 5.28 -23.69
CA LYS A 106 44.25 4.43 -22.81
C LYS A 106 42.76 4.45 -23.21
N ILE A 107 42.27 5.56 -23.75
CA ILE A 107 40.88 5.69 -24.22
C ILE A 107 40.67 4.90 -25.53
N LYS A 108 41.65 4.90 -26.45
CA LYS A 108 41.59 4.07 -27.67
C LYS A 108 41.68 2.57 -27.41
N HIS A 109 42.42 2.12 -26.39
CA HIS A 109 42.47 0.70 -26.02
C HIS A 109 41.23 0.23 -25.26
N LEU A 110 40.56 1.09 -24.48
CA LEU A 110 39.28 0.75 -23.85
C LEU A 110 38.13 0.66 -24.86
N LEU A 111 38.07 1.57 -25.85
CA LEU A 111 37.03 1.55 -26.89
C LEU A 111 37.19 0.39 -27.88
N LYS A 112 38.39 -0.18 -28.02
CA LYS A 112 38.64 -1.38 -28.83
C LYS A 112 38.37 -2.69 -28.08
N ALA A 113 38.24 -2.64 -26.75
CA ALA A 113 37.85 -3.80 -25.92
C ALA A 113 36.33 -4.04 -25.90
N THR A 114 35.54 -3.09 -26.40
CA THR A 114 34.07 -3.21 -26.60
C THR A 114 33.68 -3.41 -28.07
N GLU A 115 34.64 -3.48 -29.00
CA GLU A 115 34.38 -4.03 -30.33
C GLU A 115 33.98 -5.49 -30.17
N ILE A 116 32.68 -5.73 -30.39
CA ILE A 116 31.98 -7.00 -30.55
C ILE A 116 32.95 -8.12 -30.94
N GLN A 117 33.51 -8.81 -29.93
CA GLN A 117 34.10 -10.11 -30.15
C GLN A 117 32.97 -10.99 -30.67
N LYS A 118 33.19 -11.58 -31.86
CA LYS A 118 32.27 -12.52 -32.53
C LYS A 118 31.50 -13.34 -31.49
N PRO A 119 30.16 -13.49 -31.60
CA PRO A 119 29.38 -14.16 -30.59
C PRO A 119 29.98 -15.54 -30.33
N TYR A 120 30.46 -15.76 -29.11
CA TYR A 120 30.87 -17.07 -28.65
C TYR A 120 29.71 -18.03 -28.92
N PRO A 121 29.97 -19.27 -29.40
CA PRO A 121 28.91 -20.24 -29.60
C PRO A 121 28.09 -20.38 -28.31
N LYS A 122 26.76 -20.33 -28.42
CA LYS A 122 25.82 -20.38 -27.28
C LYS A 122 26.21 -21.54 -26.35
N ILE A 123 26.71 -21.19 -25.16
CA ILE A 123 27.19 -22.15 -24.17
C ILE A 123 25.97 -22.63 -23.39
N VAL A 124 25.60 -23.88 -23.58
CA VAL A 124 24.48 -24.49 -22.85
C VAL A 124 24.92 -24.75 -21.41
N HIS A 125 24.18 -24.19 -20.45
CA HIS A 125 24.44 -24.35 -19.02
C HIS A 125 23.46 -25.38 -18.42
N PRO A 126 23.87 -26.64 -18.20
CA PRO A 126 22.96 -27.71 -17.83
C PRO A 126 22.25 -27.53 -16.47
N GLY A 127 22.82 -26.72 -15.56
CA GLY A 127 22.21 -26.40 -14.26
C GLY A 127 21.25 -25.21 -14.26
N ALA A 128 21.17 -24.45 -15.36
CA ALA A 128 20.39 -23.21 -15.40
C ALA A 128 18.88 -23.52 -15.41
N ARG A 129 18.18 -23.18 -14.32
CA ARG A 129 16.75 -23.48 -14.15
C ARG A 129 15.81 -22.48 -14.84
N TYR A 130 16.35 -21.41 -15.42
CA TYR A 130 15.54 -20.37 -16.08
C TYR A 130 15.21 -20.77 -17.51
N LEU A 131 13.96 -20.52 -17.90
CA LEU A 131 13.48 -20.78 -19.26
C LEU A 131 14.25 -19.98 -20.33
N ILE A 132 14.72 -18.78 -19.98
CA ILE A 132 15.52 -17.92 -20.85
C ILE A 132 16.96 -17.84 -20.34
N ASP A 133 17.91 -18.02 -21.25
CA ASP A 133 19.34 -17.87 -20.95
C ASP A 133 19.68 -16.43 -20.53
N TYR A 134 20.61 -16.29 -19.58
CA TYR A 134 21.04 -14.99 -19.07
C TYR A 134 21.51 -14.03 -20.15
N ASP A 135 22.34 -14.51 -21.07
CA ASP A 135 22.96 -13.65 -22.06
C ASP A 135 21.93 -13.19 -23.11
N ASP A 136 20.97 -14.05 -23.47
CA ASP A 136 19.90 -13.71 -24.41
C ASP A 136 18.98 -12.61 -23.85
N GLN A 137 18.56 -12.75 -22.59
CA GLN A 137 17.74 -11.75 -21.90
C GLN A 137 18.49 -10.43 -21.70
N THR A 138 19.74 -10.51 -21.24
CA THR A 138 20.59 -9.33 -20.99
C THR A 138 20.91 -8.58 -22.28
N ARG A 139 21.14 -9.29 -23.40
CA ARG A 139 21.38 -8.66 -24.70
C ARG A 139 20.16 -7.87 -25.18
N LEU A 140 18.95 -8.39 -24.98
CA LEU A 140 17.74 -7.65 -25.31
C LEU A 140 17.55 -6.45 -24.38
N GLU A 141 17.81 -6.60 -23.08
CA GLU A 141 17.78 -5.48 -22.12
C GLU A 141 18.75 -4.36 -22.51
N LEU A 142 19.96 -4.67 -22.98
CA LEU A 142 20.92 -3.67 -23.46
C LEU A 142 20.38 -2.88 -24.68
N ILE A 143 19.70 -3.55 -25.60
CA ILE A 143 19.04 -2.89 -26.75
C ILE A 143 17.90 -1.99 -26.25
N HIS A 144 17.13 -2.45 -25.27
CA HIS A 144 16.05 -1.67 -24.66
C HIS A 144 16.58 -0.40 -23.97
N ARG A 145 17.70 -0.50 -23.25
CA ARG A 145 18.38 0.65 -22.62
C ARG A 145 18.81 1.69 -23.64
N GLU A 146 19.41 1.27 -24.75
CA GLU A 146 19.82 2.20 -25.81
C GLU A 146 18.61 2.96 -26.40
N GLN A 147 17.46 2.29 -26.55
CA GLN A 147 16.22 2.92 -27.00
C GLN A 147 15.71 3.95 -25.98
N GLU A 148 15.76 3.63 -24.68
CA GLU A 148 15.40 4.54 -23.58
C GLU A 148 16.31 5.76 -23.54
N ASP A 149 17.63 5.58 -23.64
CA ASP A 149 18.62 6.66 -23.66
C ASP A 149 18.39 7.61 -24.84
N ASN A 150 18.07 7.07 -26.02
CA ASN A 150 17.73 7.87 -27.18
C ASN A 150 16.43 8.68 -26.96
N MET A 151 15.43 8.10 -26.31
CA MET A 151 14.17 8.78 -25.98
C MET A 151 14.38 9.90 -24.96
N TYR A 152 15.12 9.64 -23.87
CA TYR A 152 15.41 10.65 -22.85
C TYR A 152 16.25 11.81 -23.40
N ARG A 153 17.20 11.54 -24.31
CA ARG A 153 17.92 12.60 -25.02
C ARG A 153 16.98 13.49 -25.83
N ARG A 154 16.01 12.90 -26.54
CA ARG A 154 14.99 13.67 -27.28
C ARG A 154 14.10 14.50 -26.35
N PHE A 155 13.66 13.95 -25.21
CA PHE A 155 12.91 14.72 -24.22
C PHE A 155 13.71 15.91 -23.70
N SER A 156 14.99 15.71 -23.38
CA SER A 156 15.85 16.80 -22.91
C SER A 156 16.02 17.90 -23.95
N GLN A 157 16.22 17.53 -25.22
CA GLN A 157 16.31 18.47 -26.32
C GLN A 157 14.99 19.25 -26.51
N GLN A 158 13.86 18.56 -26.54
CA GLN A 158 12.54 19.19 -26.70
C GLN A 158 12.22 20.15 -25.55
N ARG A 159 12.51 19.79 -24.29
CA ARG A 159 12.33 20.69 -23.14
C ARG A 159 13.16 21.96 -23.29
N PHE A 160 14.41 21.83 -23.76
CA PHE A 160 15.28 22.97 -23.97
C PHE A 160 14.74 23.90 -25.06
N GLU A 161 14.39 23.35 -26.23
CA GLU A 161 13.82 24.10 -27.36
C GLU A 161 12.49 24.80 -26.99
N GLU A 162 11.59 24.10 -26.29
CA GLU A 162 10.31 24.67 -25.88
C GLU A 162 10.45 25.71 -24.76
N GLU A 163 11.37 25.56 -23.79
CA GLU A 163 11.64 26.59 -22.76
C GLU A 163 12.28 27.84 -23.38
N GLN A 164 13.17 27.67 -24.37
CA GLN A 164 13.73 28.80 -25.12
C GLN A 164 12.62 29.58 -25.84
N ARG A 165 11.79 28.87 -26.62
CA ARG A 165 10.65 29.49 -27.31
C ARG A 165 9.69 30.19 -26.34
N PHE A 166 9.38 29.56 -25.21
CA PHE A 166 8.55 30.19 -24.17
C PHE A 166 9.19 31.46 -23.61
N SER A 167 10.50 31.45 -23.38
CA SER A 167 11.23 32.61 -22.86
C SER A 167 11.23 33.77 -23.85
N GLU A 168 11.36 33.48 -25.15
CA GLU A 168 11.28 34.47 -26.24
C GLU A 168 9.88 35.07 -26.34
N GLU A 169 8.84 34.23 -26.48
CA GLU A 169 7.43 34.66 -26.53
C GLU A 169 7.04 35.49 -25.30
N THR A 170 7.47 35.04 -24.10
CA THR A 170 7.21 35.77 -22.85
C THR A 170 7.87 37.15 -22.87
N LYS A 171 9.11 37.25 -23.36
CA LYS A 171 9.85 38.51 -23.42
C LYS A 171 9.16 39.49 -24.38
N GLU A 172 8.73 39.03 -25.54
CA GLU A 172 7.98 39.83 -26.52
C GLU A 172 6.64 40.32 -25.96
N GLU A 173 5.86 39.44 -25.29
CA GLU A 173 4.62 39.84 -24.60
C GLU A 173 4.88 40.91 -23.54
N TRP A 174 5.97 40.76 -22.78
CA TRP A 174 6.35 41.70 -21.73
C TRP A 174 6.74 43.07 -22.29
N GLU A 175 7.54 43.11 -23.35
CA GLU A 175 7.95 44.33 -24.03
C GLU A 175 6.75 45.07 -24.63
N LYS A 176 5.84 44.35 -25.29
CA LYS A 176 4.61 44.93 -25.84
C LYS A 176 3.69 45.51 -24.76
N ALA A 177 3.53 44.80 -23.64
CA ALA A 177 2.71 45.29 -22.52
C ALA A 177 3.30 46.55 -21.86
N LEU A 178 4.64 46.63 -21.75
CA LEU A 178 5.33 47.82 -21.26
C LEU A 178 5.21 49.00 -22.24
N MET A 179 5.32 48.76 -23.55
CA MET A 179 5.11 49.79 -24.57
C MET A 179 3.66 50.32 -24.56
N ASP A 180 2.67 49.44 -24.45
CA ASP A 180 1.26 49.83 -24.35
C ASP A 180 0.96 50.62 -23.08
N LEU A 181 1.61 50.27 -21.96
CA LEU A 181 1.49 51.03 -20.70
C LEU A 181 2.12 52.42 -20.86
N ALA A 182 3.30 52.52 -21.46
CA ALA A 182 3.98 53.79 -21.73
C ALA A 182 3.14 54.70 -22.63
N ARG A 183 2.51 54.14 -23.68
CA ARG A 183 1.64 54.89 -24.60
C ARG A 183 0.38 55.46 -23.93
N ARG A 184 -0.13 54.80 -22.89
CA ARG A 184 -1.36 55.22 -22.18
C ARG A 184 -1.12 56.31 -21.12
N TYR A 185 0.12 56.55 -20.71
CA TYR A 185 0.45 57.45 -19.59
C TYR A 185 1.53 58.46 -19.96
N ASP A 186 1.14 59.52 -20.65
CA ASP A 186 2.04 60.64 -20.99
C ASP A 186 1.73 61.94 -20.21
N GLN A 187 0.92 61.93 -19.13
CA GLN A 187 0.53 63.19 -18.44
C GLN A 187 0.35 63.18 -16.90
N ASN A 188 0.76 62.18 -16.10
CA ASN A 188 0.86 62.36 -14.63
C ASN A 188 1.66 61.25 -13.90
N SER A 189 2.70 61.64 -13.15
CA SER A 189 3.81 60.77 -12.72
C SER A 189 3.51 59.82 -11.53
N GLN A 190 2.72 60.23 -10.53
CA GLN A 190 2.54 59.43 -9.30
C GLN A 190 1.52 58.28 -9.39
N LYS A 191 0.49 58.36 -10.25
CA LYS A 191 -0.46 57.24 -10.48
C LYS A 191 0.12 56.15 -11.42
N SER A 192 1.19 56.47 -12.16
CA SER A 192 1.84 55.60 -13.14
C SER A 192 2.67 54.47 -12.48
N SER A 193 3.33 54.76 -11.34
CA SER A 193 4.20 53.79 -10.66
C SER A 193 3.44 52.58 -10.11
N LYS A 194 2.31 52.81 -9.42
CA LYS A 194 1.48 51.72 -8.88
C LYS A 194 0.87 50.84 -9.99
N ALA A 195 0.42 51.46 -11.07
CA ALA A 195 -0.13 50.74 -12.23
C ALA A 195 0.94 49.88 -12.94
N ARG A 196 2.19 50.36 -13.00
CA ARG A 196 3.34 49.60 -13.49
C ARG A 196 3.63 48.38 -12.62
N ASP A 197 3.70 48.56 -11.29
CA ASP A 197 3.97 47.48 -10.35
C ASP A 197 2.86 46.40 -10.37
N ASP A 198 1.61 46.81 -10.46
CA ASP A 198 0.47 45.88 -10.55
C ASP A 198 0.48 45.10 -11.88
N LEU A 199 0.83 45.75 -13.00
CA LEU A 199 1.02 45.08 -14.29
C LEU A 199 2.19 44.08 -14.25
N LEU A 200 3.31 44.45 -13.62
CA LEU A 200 4.46 43.56 -13.46
C LEU A 200 4.10 42.31 -12.64
N ARG A 201 3.34 42.47 -11.55
CA ARG A 201 2.83 41.34 -10.76
C ARG A 201 1.91 40.45 -11.59
N GLN A 202 0.95 41.03 -12.31
CA GLN A 202 0.01 40.27 -13.15
C GLN A 202 0.72 39.48 -14.25
N LEU A 203 1.68 40.09 -14.94
CA LEU A 203 2.46 39.42 -15.98
C LEU A 203 3.36 38.31 -15.40
N THR A 204 3.91 38.52 -14.20
CA THR A 204 4.71 37.50 -13.50
C THR A 204 3.86 36.28 -13.13
N LEU A 205 2.68 36.50 -12.55
CA LEU A 205 1.73 35.42 -12.22
C LEU A 205 1.23 34.70 -13.48
N LYS A 206 0.93 35.44 -14.55
CA LYS A 206 0.54 34.86 -15.85
C LYS A 206 1.65 33.96 -16.40
N ARG A 207 2.90 34.42 -16.39
CA ARG A 207 4.08 33.67 -16.82
C ARG A 207 4.29 32.41 -16.00
N GLU A 208 4.20 32.48 -14.68
CA GLU A 208 4.36 31.31 -13.81
C GLU A 208 3.27 30.26 -14.06
N ASN A 209 2.01 30.69 -14.19
CA ASN A 209 0.90 29.80 -14.51
C ASN A 209 1.04 29.15 -15.90
N GLN A 210 1.45 29.91 -16.91
CA GLN A 210 1.69 29.39 -18.26
C GLN A 210 2.86 28.39 -18.28
N ARG A 211 3.97 28.72 -17.59
CA ARG A 211 5.12 27.82 -17.44
C ARG A 211 4.75 26.52 -16.74
N GLU A 212 3.97 26.57 -15.66
CA GLU A 212 3.53 25.36 -14.96
C GLU A 212 2.59 24.52 -15.83
N THR A 213 1.67 25.16 -16.56
CA THR A 213 0.79 24.48 -17.53
C THR A 213 1.59 23.78 -18.63
N MET A 214 2.63 24.45 -19.15
CA MET A 214 3.56 23.89 -20.13
C MET A 214 4.31 22.67 -19.58
N ARG A 215 4.91 22.79 -18.39
CA ARG A 215 5.59 21.69 -17.71
C ARG A 215 4.67 20.51 -17.41
N GLN A 216 3.41 20.77 -17.08
CA GLN A 216 2.41 19.72 -16.88
C GLN A 216 2.14 18.95 -18.18
N ARG A 217 1.95 19.66 -19.31
CA ARG A 217 1.78 19.03 -20.62
C ARG A 217 3.00 18.20 -21.03
N TRP A 218 4.21 18.66 -20.71
CA TRP A 218 5.44 17.90 -20.96
C TRP A 218 5.46 16.60 -20.18
N ARG A 219 5.24 16.66 -18.86
CA ARG A 219 5.20 15.47 -18.00
C ARG A 219 4.18 14.44 -18.49
N GLU A 220 3.01 14.90 -18.94
CA GLU A 220 1.97 14.00 -19.47
C GLU A 220 2.38 13.35 -20.80
N ARG A 221 2.93 14.13 -21.74
CA ARG A 221 3.44 13.61 -23.03
C ARG A 221 4.59 12.63 -22.83
N GLU A 222 5.58 13.00 -22.03
CA GLU A 222 6.74 12.14 -21.72
C GLU A 222 6.28 10.82 -21.07
N ARG A 223 5.37 10.89 -20.08
CA ARG A 223 4.82 9.69 -19.43
C ARG A 223 4.09 8.78 -20.43
N SER A 224 3.33 9.34 -21.38
CA SER A 224 2.64 8.54 -22.41
C SER A 224 3.64 7.84 -23.33
N LEU A 225 4.64 8.57 -23.83
CA LEU A 225 5.65 8.03 -24.74
C LEU A 225 6.51 6.96 -24.06
N THR A 226 6.88 7.17 -22.79
CA THR A 226 7.58 6.17 -21.99
C THR A 226 6.74 4.90 -21.81
N ALA A 227 5.45 5.03 -21.51
CA ALA A 227 4.55 3.88 -21.39
C ALA A 227 4.43 3.08 -22.69
N ASP A 228 4.33 3.75 -23.85
CA ASP A 228 4.27 3.10 -25.16
C ASP A 228 5.59 2.37 -25.49
N LEU A 229 6.74 2.95 -25.14
CA LEU A 229 8.04 2.30 -25.29
C LEU A 229 8.12 1.05 -24.41
N VAL A 230 7.72 1.13 -23.14
CA VAL A 230 7.71 -0.02 -22.22
C VAL A 230 6.79 -1.12 -22.72
N GLU A 231 5.63 -0.78 -23.30
CA GLU A 231 4.73 -1.76 -23.91
C GLU A 231 5.42 -2.53 -25.04
N LYS A 232 6.08 -1.81 -25.96
CA LYS A 232 6.84 -2.42 -27.06
C LYS A 232 7.95 -3.33 -26.54
N GLN A 233 8.76 -2.86 -25.60
CA GLN A 233 9.84 -3.63 -24.99
C GLN A 233 9.32 -4.88 -24.27
N SER A 234 8.19 -4.76 -23.56
CA SER A 234 7.53 -5.89 -22.89
C SER A 234 7.10 -6.96 -23.91
N GLN A 235 6.59 -6.55 -25.08
CA GLN A 235 6.22 -7.48 -26.14
C GLN A 235 7.43 -8.20 -26.75
N GLU A 236 8.54 -7.49 -26.96
CA GLU A 236 9.80 -8.08 -27.43
C GLU A 236 10.36 -9.09 -26.42
N MET A 237 10.35 -8.73 -25.13
CA MET A 237 10.78 -9.60 -24.03
C MET A 237 9.90 -10.86 -23.94
N MET A 238 8.58 -10.70 -23.96
CA MET A 238 7.65 -11.84 -24.02
C MET A 238 7.81 -12.67 -25.30
N GLY A 239 8.31 -12.07 -26.39
CA GLY A 239 8.70 -12.77 -27.60
C GLY A 239 9.85 -13.76 -27.38
N LEU A 240 10.83 -13.44 -26.51
CA LEU A 240 11.86 -14.38 -26.10
C LEU A 240 11.25 -15.58 -25.36
N PHE A 241 10.39 -15.32 -24.37
CA PHE A 241 9.67 -16.35 -23.62
C PHE A 241 8.82 -17.24 -24.52
N ARG A 242 8.09 -16.66 -25.47
CA ARG A 242 7.28 -17.42 -26.44
C ARG A 242 8.14 -18.38 -27.26
N LYS A 243 9.28 -17.92 -27.79
CA LYS A 243 10.21 -18.76 -28.58
C LYS A 243 10.76 -19.90 -27.74
N ALA A 244 11.15 -19.65 -26.49
CA ALA A 244 11.66 -20.68 -25.60
C ALA A 244 10.60 -21.74 -25.26
N ARG A 245 9.35 -21.33 -24.96
CA ARG A 245 8.23 -22.26 -24.68
C ARG A 245 7.91 -23.16 -25.88
N GLN A 246 7.96 -22.61 -27.09
CA GLN A 246 7.74 -23.39 -28.32
C GLN A 246 8.84 -24.42 -28.56
N GLN A 247 10.10 -24.07 -28.25
CA GLN A 247 11.24 -24.99 -28.38
C GLN A 247 11.17 -26.14 -27.37
N THR A 248 10.77 -25.87 -26.11
CA THR A 248 10.64 -26.90 -25.07
C THR A 248 9.49 -27.89 -25.34
N ASN A 249 8.35 -27.41 -25.85
CA ASN A 249 7.19 -28.26 -26.14
C ASN A 249 7.40 -29.20 -27.34
N GLY A 250 8.39 -28.94 -28.19
CA GLY A 250 8.74 -29.83 -29.32
C GLY A 250 9.62 -31.03 -28.95
N THR A 251 10.13 -31.11 -27.70
CA THR A 251 11.20 -32.04 -27.32
C THR A 251 10.85 -33.01 -26.18
N VAL A 252 9.68 -32.92 -25.54
CA VAL A 252 9.39 -33.70 -24.33
C VAL A 252 7.97 -34.29 -24.38
N ASN A 253 7.90 -35.63 -24.34
CA ASN A 253 6.68 -36.44 -24.29
C ASN A 253 6.42 -36.95 -22.84
N ASP A 254 6.85 -36.18 -21.82
CA ASP A 254 6.81 -36.62 -20.41
C ASP A 254 5.73 -35.89 -19.59
N GLN A 255 4.94 -36.70 -18.89
CA GLN A 255 3.78 -36.37 -18.07
C GLN A 255 4.12 -35.70 -16.72
N ASN A 256 5.04 -34.73 -16.69
CA ASN A 256 5.32 -33.97 -15.47
C ASN A 256 4.97 -32.48 -15.64
N ASP A 257 4.03 -32.04 -14.81
CA ASP A 257 3.20 -30.82 -14.76
C ASP A 257 3.88 -29.43 -14.79
N ALA A 258 5.11 -29.29 -15.30
CA ALA A 258 5.95 -28.11 -15.09
C ALA A 258 5.92 -27.02 -16.21
N SER A 259 5.07 -27.09 -17.24
CA SER A 259 5.04 -26.04 -18.30
C SER A 259 3.65 -25.66 -18.84
N ASN A 260 2.62 -25.63 -17.98
CA ASN A 260 1.26 -25.29 -18.41
C ASN A 260 0.97 -23.77 -18.59
N TYR A 261 1.99 -22.90 -18.53
CA TYR A 261 1.80 -21.45 -18.71
C TYR A 261 1.68 -21.08 -20.20
N PRO A 262 0.63 -20.36 -20.62
CA PRO A 262 0.34 -20.17 -22.04
C PRO A 262 1.42 -19.34 -22.77
N SER A 263 1.68 -19.66 -24.04
CA SER A 263 2.67 -18.95 -24.86
C SER A 263 2.19 -17.58 -25.36
N THR A 264 0.88 -17.39 -25.44
CA THR A 264 0.20 -16.14 -25.79
C THR A 264 -0.76 -15.76 -24.67
N PRO A 265 -0.99 -14.46 -24.42
CA PRO A 265 -1.93 -14.03 -23.40
C PRO A 265 -3.34 -14.58 -23.70
N PRO A 266 -3.97 -15.29 -22.76
CA PRO A 266 -5.35 -15.73 -22.93
C PRO A 266 -6.32 -14.56 -23.03
N PRO A 267 -7.49 -14.71 -23.69
CA PRO A 267 -8.55 -13.71 -23.63
C PRO A 267 -9.00 -13.41 -22.19
N PRO A 268 -9.52 -12.19 -21.92
CA PRO A 268 -10.00 -11.80 -20.60
C PRO A 268 -11.31 -12.55 -20.27
N PHE A 269 -11.21 -13.49 -19.33
CA PHE A 269 -12.35 -14.23 -18.78
C PHE A 269 -12.38 -14.12 -17.25
N PRO A 270 -13.57 -14.21 -16.63
CA PRO A 270 -13.68 -14.30 -15.19
C PRO A 270 -12.79 -15.41 -14.61
N PRO A 271 -12.13 -15.18 -13.46
CA PRO A 271 -11.27 -16.18 -12.84
C PRO A 271 -12.07 -17.43 -12.43
N VAL A 272 -11.46 -18.60 -12.56
CA VAL A 272 -12.10 -19.91 -12.30
C VAL A 272 -12.41 -20.13 -10.80
N GLY A 273 -11.64 -19.49 -9.91
CA GLY A 273 -11.81 -19.54 -8.45
C GLY A 273 -11.42 -18.23 -7.77
N ARG A 274 -11.73 -18.12 -6.48
CA ARG A 274 -11.44 -16.93 -5.68
C ARG A 274 -9.97 -16.86 -5.27
N LYS A 275 -9.52 -15.70 -4.82
CA LYS A 275 -8.18 -15.48 -4.27
C LYS A 275 -7.84 -16.49 -3.18
N LYS A 276 -8.78 -16.70 -2.25
CA LYS A 276 -8.66 -17.64 -1.13
C LYS A 276 -8.50 -19.11 -1.55
N ASP A 277 -8.92 -19.45 -2.76
CA ASP A 277 -8.80 -20.81 -3.32
C ASP A 277 -7.39 -21.05 -3.90
N VAL A 278 -6.62 -19.98 -4.17
CA VAL A 278 -5.22 -20.05 -4.60
C VAL A 278 -4.28 -20.10 -3.39
N TYR A 279 -4.54 -19.27 -2.37
CA TYR A 279 -3.84 -19.31 -1.10
C TYR A 279 -4.77 -18.84 0.02
N SER A 280 -4.77 -19.55 1.16
CA SER A 280 -5.68 -19.25 2.27
C SER A 280 -5.16 -18.15 3.18
N GLU A 281 -3.85 -18.15 3.47
CA GLU A 281 -3.22 -17.21 4.40
C GLU A 281 -1.97 -16.57 3.79
N ILE A 282 -1.73 -15.31 4.13
CA ILE A 282 -0.59 -14.52 3.64
C ILE A 282 0.75 -15.13 4.09
N SER A 283 0.77 -15.80 5.24
CA SER A 283 1.96 -16.49 5.79
C SER A 283 2.55 -17.52 4.82
N THR A 284 1.77 -18.04 3.87
CA THR A 284 2.26 -18.90 2.79
C THR A 284 3.42 -18.26 2.00
N PHE A 285 3.43 -16.93 1.90
CA PHE A 285 4.46 -16.18 1.18
C PHE A 285 5.59 -15.65 2.05
N GLU A 286 5.68 -16.04 3.33
CA GLU A 286 6.64 -15.45 4.27
C GLU A 286 8.10 -15.48 3.76
N MET A 287 8.55 -16.63 3.23
CA MET A 287 9.90 -16.76 2.66
C MET A 287 10.10 -15.90 1.39
N ILE A 288 9.07 -15.80 0.55
CA ILE A 288 9.09 -15.00 -0.67
C ILE A 288 9.14 -13.51 -0.32
N ASP A 289 8.34 -13.10 0.65
CA ASP A 289 8.29 -11.72 1.13
C ASP A 289 9.61 -11.31 1.78
N GLN A 290 10.20 -12.18 2.62
CA GLN A 290 11.53 -11.96 3.20
C GLN A 290 12.61 -11.82 2.13
N THR A 291 12.56 -12.65 1.08
CA THR A 291 13.47 -12.54 -0.07
C THR A 291 13.31 -11.19 -0.77
N ALA A 292 12.09 -10.77 -1.07
CA ALA A 292 11.81 -9.49 -1.72
C ALA A 292 12.28 -8.30 -0.87
N VAL A 293 12.10 -8.35 0.45
CA VAL A 293 12.58 -7.34 1.40
C VAL A 293 14.12 -7.28 1.40
N SER A 294 14.80 -8.42 1.42
CA SER A 294 16.27 -8.49 1.39
C SER A 294 16.82 -7.95 0.07
N VAL A 295 16.27 -8.38 -1.07
CA VAL A 295 16.66 -7.87 -2.40
C VAL A 295 16.40 -6.36 -2.51
N ALA A 296 15.33 -5.86 -1.91
CA ALA A 296 15.04 -4.43 -1.86
C ALA A 296 16.09 -3.61 -1.07
N GLN A 297 16.89 -4.22 -0.19
CA GLN A 297 17.97 -3.52 0.51
C GLN A 297 19.29 -3.50 -0.29
N SER A 298 19.40 -4.31 -1.33
CA SER A 298 20.59 -4.41 -2.19
C SER A 298 20.50 -3.52 -3.43
N GLU A 299 21.66 -3.10 -3.96
CA GLU A 299 21.74 -2.42 -5.26
C GLU A 299 21.54 -3.40 -6.40
N GLN A 300 20.66 -3.05 -7.33
CA GLN A 300 20.32 -3.86 -8.50
C GLN A 300 20.56 -3.02 -9.75
N HIS A 301 21.48 -3.47 -10.61
CA HIS A 301 21.93 -2.73 -11.78
C HIS A 301 21.17 -3.08 -13.06
N SER A 302 20.33 -4.12 -13.05
CA SER A 302 19.52 -4.54 -14.20
C SER A 302 18.19 -5.16 -13.81
N PHE A 303 17.22 -5.12 -14.73
CA PHE A 303 15.93 -5.81 -14.55
C PHE A 303 16.12 -7.32 -14.58
N THR A 304 17.03 -7.82 -15.42
CA THR A 304 17.39 -9.24 -15.49
C THR A 304 17.93 -9.76 -14.15
N ASP A 305 18.88 -9.04 -13.54
CA ASP A 305 19.47 -9.43 -12.25
C ASP A 305 18.45 -9.33 -11.13
N LEU A 306 17.63 -8.26 -11.12
CA LEU A 306 16.57 -8.07 -10.14
C LEU A 306 15.58 -9.24 -10.17
N ILE A 307 15.03 -9.57 -11.34
CA ILE A 307 14.05 -10.67 -11.46
C ILE A 307 14.68 -11.99 -11.02
N ARG A 308 15.90 -12.29 -11.44
CA ARG A 308 16.59 -13.53 -11.03
C ARG A 308 16.86 -13.58 -9.53
N ALA A 309 17.19 -12.46 -8.92
CA ALA A 309 17.33 -12.37 -7.47
C ALA A 309 15.99 -12.59 -6.75
N LEU A 310 14.90 -12.03 -7.26
CA LEU A 310 13.56 -12.19 -6.68
C LEU A 310 13.00 -13.59 -6.84
N THR A 311 13.21 -14.22 -8.00
CA THR A 311 12.48 -15.43 -8.38
C THR A 311 13.25 -16.73 -8.16
N HIS A 312 14.47 -16.68 -7.63
CA HIS A 312 15.34 -17.86 -7.54
C HIS A 312 14.73 -19.06 -6.78
N ASN A 313 13.94 -18.79 -5.74
CA ASN A 313 13.26 -19.81 -4.93
C ASN A 313 11.78 -19.95 -5.27
N CYS A 314 11.28 -19.21 -6.26
CA CYS A 314 9.87 -19.29 -6.66
C CYS A 314 9.64 -20.54 -7.53
N LYS A 315 8.54 -21.24 -7.26
CA LYS A 315 8.11 -22.45 -7.96
C LYS A 315 6.89 -22.20 -8.84
N THR A 316 6.07 -21.21 -8.48
CA THR A 316 4.81 -20.91 -9.18
C THR A 316 4.81 -19.49 -9.74
N ASP A 317 3.98 -19.25 -10.75
CA ASP A 317 3.73 -17.92 -11.30
C ASP A 317 3.17 -16.95 -10.23
N VAL A 318 2.35 -17.43 -9.32
CA VAL A 318 1.82 -16.70 -8.17
C VAL A 318 2.96 -16.23 -7.26
N GLU A 319 3.90 -17.11 -6.89
CA GLU A 319 5.06 -16.74 -6.06
C GLU A 319 5.98 -15.72 -6.76
N ILE A 320 6.18 -15.87 -8.07
CA ILE A 320 6.96 -14.91 -8.89
C ILE A 320 6.29 -13.53 -8.85
N ALA A 321 4.99 -13.46 -9.16
CA ALA A 321 4.24 -12.21 -9.14
C ALA A 321 4.21 -11.59 -7.73
N ARG A 322 4.14 -12.44 -6.70
CA ARG A 322 4.22 -12.02 -5.30
C ARG A 322 5.55 -11.37 -4.96
N ALA A 323 6.67 -11.98 -5.35
CA ALA A 323 8.00 -11.43 -5.13
C ALA A 323 8.15 -10.04 -5.77
N ILE A 324 7.67 -9.89 -7.01
CA ILE A 324 7.66 -8.61 -7.73
C ILE A 324 6.77 -7.59 -7.01
N TYR A 325 5.54 -7.95 -6.68
CA TYR A 325 4.60 -7.09 -5.96
C TYR A 325 5.18 -6.62 -4.62
N ARG A 326 5.77 -7.54 -3.85
CA ARG A 326 6.35 -7.22 -2.55
C ARG A 326 7.58 -6.33 -2.67
N TRP A 327 8.45 -6.57 -3.65
CA TRP A 327 9.61 -5.73 -3.91
C TRP A 327 9.21 -4.29 -4.26
N ILE A 328 8.15 -4.10 -5.04
CA ILE A 328 7.61 -2.76 -5.33
C ILE A 328 7.01 -2.13 -4.07
N THR A 329 6.15 -2.85 -3.35
CA THR A 329 5.39 -2.27 -2.23
C THR A 329 6.23 -1.96 -1.02
N VAL A 330 7.36 -2.65 -0.79
CA VAL A 330 8.26 -2.35 0.33
C VAL A 330 9.07 -1.05 0.14
N LYS A 331 9.06 -0.46 -1.05
CA LYS A 331 9.81 0.76 -1.36
C LYS A 331 9.00 2.00 -0.98
N ASN A 332 9.43 2.71 0.05
CA ASN A 332 8.72 3.90 0.50
C ASN A 332 9.16 5.14 -0.28
N LEU A 333 8.52 5.43 -1.41
CA LEU A 333 8.88 6.61 -2.20
C LEU A 333 8.78 7.94 -1.43
N ASN A 334 7.97 8.03 -0.39
CA ASN A 334 7.88 9.24 0.44
C ASN A 334 9.15 9.45 1.28
N LEU A 335 9.75 8.37 1.79
CA LEU A 335 10.98 8.43 2.61
C LEU A 335 12.27 8.27 1.81
N MET A 336 12.22 7.61 0.65
CA MET A 336 13.41 7.35 -0.15
C MET A 336 13.97 8.64 -0.74
N GLU A 337 15.23 8.93 -0.44
CA GLU A 337 16.01 9.94 -1.14
C GLU A 337 16.72 9.27 -2.33
N PHE A 338 16.68 9.93 -3.48
CA PHE A 338 17.33 9.45 -4.69
C PHE A 338 18.46 10.40 -5.04
N ASP A 339 19.62 9.83 -5.35
CA ASP A 339 20.74 10.59 -5.88
C ASP A 339 20.35 11.29 -7.19
N GLN A 340 20.93 12.47 -7.44
CA GLN A 340 20.79 13.20 -8.70
C GLN A 340 21.52 12.50 -9.85
N GLU A 341 22.59 11.75 -9.55
CA GLU A 341 23.39 11.00 -10.54
C GLU A 341 22.89 9.57 -10.80
N LEU A 342 21.75 9.20 -10.22
CA LEU A 342 21.20 7.85 -10.37
C LEU A 342 20.86 7.55 -11.84
N ASP A 343 21.41 6.45 -12.35
CA ASP A 343 21.10 5.95 -13.70
C ASP A 343 19.58 5.70 -13.84
N PRO A 344 18.87 6.46 -14.70
CA PRO A 344 17.44 6.31 -14.94
C PRO A 344 17.04 4.91 -15.43
N ASN A 345 17.98 4.17 -16.01
CA ASN A 345 17.75 2.86 -16.62
C ASN A 345 17.81 1.69 -15.60
N THR A 346 18.07 1.99 -14.33
CA THR A 346 18.03 1.01 -13.26
C THR A 346 16.61 0.88 -12.69
N PRO A 347 16.26 -0.24 -12.04
CA PRO A 347 15.01 -0.33 -11.29
C PRO A 347 14.83 0.81 -10.26
N MET A 348 15.92 1.32 -9.68
CA MET A 348 15.88 2.49 -8.80
C MET A 348 15.62 3.79 -9.57
N GLY A 349 16.14 3.92 -10.79
CA GLY A 349 15.85 5.01 -11.73
C GLY A 349 14.35 5.13 -12.05
N ILE A 350 13.67 4.00 -12.27
CA ILE A 350 12.21 4.01 -12.47
C ILE A 350 11.47 4.39 -11.19
N LEU A 351 11.86 3.87 -10.02
CA LEU A 351 11.24 4.26 -8.75
C LEU A 351 11.40 5.77 -8.49
N ARG A 352 12.56 6.35 -8.83
CA ARG A 352 12.79 7.80 -8.84
C ARG A 352 11.82 8.49 -9.80
N GLY A 353 11.67 7.96 -11.01
CA GLY A 353 10.69 8.44 -11.99
C GLY A 353 9.25 8.42 -11.46
N ILE A 354 8.86 7.40 -10.69
CA ILE A 354 7.51 7.31 -10.09
C ILE A 354 7.35 8.40 -9.03
N LYS A 355 8.38 8.63 -8.19
CA LYS A 355 8.36 9.70 -7.17
C LYS A 355 8.16 11.08 -7.78
N PHE A 356 8.79 11.35 -8.93
CA PHE A 356 8.70 12.64 -9.62
C PHE A 356 7.62 12.68 -10.73
N GLY A 357 6.85 11.60 -10.89
CA GLY A 357 5.71 11.53 -11.79
C GLY A 357 6.05 11.40 -13.28
N THR A 358 7.25 10.99 -13.66
CA THR A 358 7.59 10.64 -15.05
C THR A 358 7.25 9.19 -15.38
N GLU A 359 7.22 8.33 -14.35
CA GLU A 359 6.90 6.91 -14.45
C GLU A 359 5.67 6.55 -13.62
N SER A 360 5.21 5.31 -13.72
CA SER A 360 4.08 4.82 -12.92
C SER A 360 4.26 3.37 -12.44
N TYR A 361 3.62 3.06 -11.31
CA TYR A 361 3.67 1.72 -10.71
C TYR A 361 3.20 0.62 -11.67
N HIS A 362 2.16 0.87 -12.46
CA HIS A 362 1.59 -0.15 -13.36
C HIS A 362 2.49 -0.45 -14.57
N VAL A 363 3.25 0.55 -15.03
CA VAL A 363 4.29 0.39 -16.07
C VAL A 363 5.46 -0.41 -15.51
N LEU A 364 5.96 -0.06 -14.31
CA LEU A 364 7.03 -0.80 -13.65
C LEU A 364 6.65 -2.27 -13.41
N PHE A 365 5.46 -2.51 -12.86
CA PHE A 365 4.99 -3.87 -12.59
C PHE A 365 4.84 -4.70 -13.87
N LYS A 366 4.30 -4.11 -14.95
CA LYS A 366 4.25 -4.77 -16.26
C LYS A 366 5.65 -5.08 -16.79
N ARG A 367 6.59 -4.14 -16.73
CA ARG A 367 7.98 -4.34 -17.15
C ARG A 367 8.58 -5.53 -16.41
N LEU A 368 8.50 -5.55 -15.08
CA LEU A 368 9.02 -6.65 -14.26
C LEU A 368 8.33 -8.00 -14.57
N CYS A 369 7.02 -8.02 -14.78
CA CYS A 369 6.29 -9.21 -15.23
C CYS A 369 6.84 -9.74 -16.56
N SER A 370 7.14 -8.86 -17.53
CA SER A 370 7.68 -9.28 -18.83
C SER A 370 9.07 -9.93 -18.71
N TYR A 371 9.92 -9.43 -17.82
CA TYR A 371 11.23 -10.03 -17.52
C TYR A 371 11.12 -11.37 -16.77
N ALA A 372 10.01 -11.60 -16.08
CA ALA A 372 9.69 -12.88 -15.43
C ALA A 372 8.90 -13.83 -16.35
N GLY A 373 8.53 -13.41 -17.56
CA GLY A 373 7.75 -14.21 -18.50
C GLY A 373 6.26 -14.32 -18.18
N LEU A 374 5.73 -13.43 -17.34
CA LEU A 374 4.32 -13.38 -16.96
C LEU A 374 3.52 -12.47 -17.89
N HIS A 375 2.36 -12.93 -18.36
CA HIS A 375 1.42 -12.12 -19.13
C HIS A 375 0.79 -11.08 -18.22
N CYS A 376 1.05 -9.80 -18.50
CA CYS A 376 0.55 -8.65 -17.75
C CYS A 376 -0.02 -7.59 -18.71
N VAL A 377 -1.25 -7.16 -18.42
CA VAL A 377 -1.98 -6.14 -19.18
C VAL A 377 -2.20 -4.92 -18.30
N VAL A 378 -2.09 -3.74 -18.91
CA VAL A 378 -2.40 -2.45 -18.27
C VAL A 378 -3.84 -2.09 -18.58
N ILE A 379 -4.66 -1.91 -17.54
CA ILE A 379 -6.09 -1.60 -17.65
C ILE A 379 -6.32 -0.15 -17.29
N LYS A 380 -6.93 0.61 -18.20
CA LYS A 380 -7.33 2.01 -17.99
C LYS A 380 -8.81 2.09 -17.63
N GLY A 381 -9.15 2.90 -16.65
CA GLY A 381 -10.52 2.99 -16.15
C GLY A 381 -10.75 4.20 -15.26
N TYR A 382 -11.73 4.05 -14.37
CA TYR A 382 -12.09 5.00 -13.33
C TYR A 382 -11.91 4.34 -11.97
N SER A 383 -11.68 5.13 -10.93
CA SER A 383 -11.67 4.61 -9.57
C SER A 383 -12.28 5.58 -8.57
N LYS A 384 -12.85 5.09 -7.48
CA LYS A 384 -13.32 5.90 -6.34
C LYS A 384 -12.15 6.39 -5.49
N SER A 385 -11.23 7.15 -6.10
CA SER A 385 -9.97 7.61 -5.51
C SER A 385 -10.16 8.80 -4.56
N ALA A 386 -9.07 9.41 -4.10
CA ALA A 386 -9.12 10.63 -3.29
C ALA A 386 -9.98 11.72 -3.97
N GLY A 387 -10.83 12.37 -3.18
CA GLY A 387 -11.79 13.37 -3.65
C GLY A 387 -13.13 12.82 -4.14
N TYR A 388 -13.27 11.50 -4.35
CA TYR A 388 -14.58 10.91 -4.67
C TYR A 388 -15.47 10.85 -3.41
N GLN A 389 -16.75 11.17 -3.58
CA GLN A 389 -17.79 11.02 -2.57
C GLN A 389 -18.97 10.19 -3.16
N PRO A 390 -19.71 9.44 -2.31
CA PRO A 390 -20.84 8.62 -2.76
C PRO A 390 -21.87 9.43 -3.56
N GLY A 391 -22.26 8.92 -4.73
CA GLY A 391 -23.21 9.60 -5.63
C GLY A 391 -22.59 10.58 -6.63
N MET A 392 -21.26 10.83 -6.57
CA MET A 392 -20.57 11.54 -7.63
C MET A 392 -20.55 10.72 -8.93
N ARG A 393 -20.77 11.41 -10.06
CA ARG A 393 -20.67 10.82 -11.40
C ARG A 393 -19.25 10.88 -11.94
N PHE A 394 -18.91 9.96 -12.84
CA PHE A 394 -17.63 9.95 -13.54
C PHE A 394 -17.74 10.73 -14.87
N ASP A 395 -17.57 12.04 -14.77
CA ASP A 395 -17.55 12.98 -15.91
C ASP A 395 -16.14 13.55 -16.17
N GLY A 396 -15.93 14.06 -17.39
CA GLY A 396 -14.83 15.01 -17.68
C GLY A 396 -13.40 14.59 -17.33
N GLY A 397 -13.00 13.33 -17.56
CA GLY A 397 -11.62 12.86 -17.31
C GLY A 397 -11.23 12.77 -15.83
N ARG A 398 -12.10 13.15 -14.90
CA ARG A 398 -11.85 13.04 -13.46
C ARG A 398 -11.79 11.57 -13.04
N PHE A 399 -11.03 11.30 -11.99
CA PHE A 399 -10.87 9.98 -11.38
C PHE A 399 -10.38 8.87 -12.32
N ARG A 400 -9.79 9.25 -13.47
CA ARG A 400 -9.11 8.32 -14.36
C ARG A 400 -7.97 7.65 -13.61
N ASN A 401 -7.88 6.34 -13.78
CA ASN A 401 -6.87 5.54 -13.11
C ASN A 401 -6.48 4.33 -13.94
N THR A 402 -5.35 3.73 -13.58
CA THR A 402 -4.74 2.62 -14.31
C THR A 402 -4.17 1.60 -13.33
N TRP A 403 -4.38 0.32 -13.63
CA TRP A 403 -3.90 -0.83 -12.85
C TRP A 403 -3.48 -1.97 -13.77
N ASN A 404 -3.12 -3.13 -13.19
CA ASN A 404 -2.72 -4.29 -13.96
C ASN A 404 -3.70 -5.46 -13.76
N ALA A 405 -3.79 -6.30 -14.78
CA ALA A 405 -4.19 -7.70 -14.62
C ALA A 405 -3.02 -8.60 -15.05
N VAL A 406 -2.77 -9.65 -14.28
CA VAL A 406 -1.72 -10.64 -14.55
C VAL A 406 -2.34 -12.02 -14.60
N TYR A 407 -1.90 -12.85 -15.55
CA TYR A 407 -2.36 -14.22 -15.64
C TYR A 407 -1.58 -15.09 -14.65
N LEU A 408 -2.25 -15.56 -13.60
CA LEU A 408 -1.67 -16.29 -12.46
C LEU A 408 -2.56 -17.46 -12.06
N GLY A 409 -1.99 -18.64 -11.83
CA GLY A 409 -2.74 -19.82 -11.41
C GLY A 409 -3.85 -20.19 -12.38
N GLY A 410 -3.63 -19.99 -13.69
CA GLY A 410 -4.59 -20.30 -14.74
C GLY A 410 -5.73 -19.29 -14.93
N SER A 411 -5.64 -18.07 -14.39
CA SER A 411 -6.69 -17.05 -14.56
C SER A 411 -6.12 -15.62 -14.51
N TRP A 412 -6.83 -14.65 -15.10
CA TRP A 412 -6.50 -13.23 -14.93
C TRP A 412 -6.82 -12.75 -13.52
N ARG A 413 -5.87 -12.06 -12.89
CA ARG A 413 -5.97 -11.55 -11.51
C ARG A 413 -5.58 -10.07 -11.46
N PHE A 414 -6.34 -9.27 -10.73
CA PHE A 414 -6.03 -7.84 -10.57
C PHE A 414 -4.84 -7.62 -9.64
N VAL A 415 -3.98 -6.67 -9.99
CA VAL A 415 -2.90 -6.16 -9.14
C VAL A 415 -2.87 -4.64 -9.22
N GLN A 416 -2.89 -3.97 -8.07
CA GLN A 416 -2.79 -2.52 -7.97
C GLN A 416 -1.67 -2.11 -7.00
N CYS A 417 -0.45 -2.02 -7.54
CA CYS A 417 0.75 -1.69 -6.77
C CYS A 417 0.68 -0.30 -6.12
N ASN A 418 0.03 0.70 -6.73
CA ASN A 418 -0.02 2.05 -6.14
C ASN A 418 -0.89 2.08 -4.87
N TRP A 419 -1.96 1.28 -4.80
CA TRP A 419 -2.77 1.16 -3.57
C TRP A 419 -2.10 0.22 -2.57
N GLY A 420 -1.50 -0.88 -3.03
CA GLY A 420 -0.75 -1.80 -2.18
C GLY A 420 0.47 -1.18 -1.51
N ALA A 421 1.15 -0.25 -2.19
CA ALA A 421 2.33 0.47 -1.71
C ALA A 421 1.98 1.70 -0.86
N ARG A 422 0.71 2.14 -0.86
CA ARG A 422 0.28 3.18 0.06
C ARG A 422 0.40 2.62 1.47
N HIS A 423 1.24 3.28 2.26
CA HIS A 423 1.26 3.10 3.70
C HIS A 423 -0.18 3.22 4.16
N LEU A 424 -0.65 2.20 4.87
CA LEU A 424 -1.69 2.40 5.86
C LEU A 424 -1.08 3.35 6.88
N VAL A 425 -1.10 4.66 6.59
CA VAL A 425 -0.46 5.68 7.42
C VAL A 425 -1.10 5.55 8.79
N ASN A 426 -0.37 4.93 9.71
CA ASN A 426 -0.56 5.19 11.10
C ASN A 426 -0.29 6.69 11.24
N ALA A 427 -1.31 7.46 11.61
CA ALA A 427 -1.22 8.91 11.83
C ALA A 427 -0.32 9.27 13.04
N ARG A 428 0.80 8.56 13.24
CA ARG A 428 1.87 8.93 14.16
C ARG A 428 2.96 9.76 13.47
N ASP A 429 3.11 9.68 12.15
CA ASP A 429 4.22 10.33 11.46
C ASP A 429 3.76 11.27 10.33
N VAL A 430 2.90 12.22 10.67
CA VAL A 430 3.00 13.53 10.00
C VAL A 430 4.08 14.27 10.77
N PRO A 431 5.28 14.50 10.23
CA PRO A 431 6.23 15.37 10.90
C PRO A 431 5.56 16.75 11.02
N GLN A 432 5.17 17.12 12.23
CA GLN A 432 4.98 18.52 12.56
C GLN A 432 6.32 19.19 12.32
N ALA A 433 6.38 20.08 11.33
CA ALA A 433 7.52 20.96 11.14
C ALA A 433 7.70 21.76 12.45
N GLY A 434 8.69 21.39 13.27
CA GLY A 434 9.06 22.19 14.45
C GLY A 434 9.55 21.47 15.71
N GLY A 435 9.66 20.13 15.77
CA GLY A 435 10.09 19.43 17.00
C GLY A 435 11.51 18.87 16.94
N SER A 436 12.49 19.57 17.53
CA SER A 436 13.86 19.02 17.73
C SER A 436 13.90 18.10 18.95
N GLY A 437 14.25 16.82 18.75
CA GLY A 437 14.52 15.91 19.87
C GLY A 437 14.76 14.47 19.39
N ARG A 438 16.03 14.14 19.11
CA ARG A 438 16.46 12.76 18.87
C ARG A 438 16.58 12.01 20.20
N SER A 439 15.94 10.86 20.32
CA SER A 439 16.37 9.78 21.19
C SER A 439 16.54 8.51 20.35
N ILE A 440 17.77 8.00 20.37
CA ILE A 440 18.24 6.79 19.70
C ILE A 440 18.08 5.64 20.70
N GLY A 441 17.46 4.53 20.29
CA GLY A 441 17.60 3.26 21.02
C GLY A 441 16.32 2.48 21.30
N HIS A 442 15.67 1.97 20.25
CA HIS A 442 15.27 0.55 20.17
C HIS A 442 14.77 0.30 18.74
N SER A 443 15.03 -0.89 18.22
CA SER A 443 14.48 -1.38 16.95
C SER A 443 12.95 -1.43 17.03
N GLU A 444 12.29 -0.29 16.84
CA GLU A 444 10.88 -0.25 16.50
C GLU A 444 10.77 -0.81 15.09
N SER A 445 10.39 -2.08 15.03
CA SER A 445 9.90 -2.75 13.84
C SER A 445 8.85 -1.82 13.19
N LEU A 446 9.27 -1.02 12.22
CA LEU A 446 8.45 -0.51 11.16
C LEU A 446 7.88 -1.74 10.45
N ARG A 447 6.82 -2.33 11.01
CA ARG A 447 5.99 -3.31 10.31
C ARG A 447 5.42 -2.55 9.13
N TYR A 448 6.10 -2.70 8.02
CA TYR A 448 5.75 -2.15 6.74
C TYR A 448 4.47 -2.85 6.27
N GLU A 449 3.32 -2.41 6.78
CA GLU A 449 2.00 -2.91 6.41
C GLU A 449 1.66 -2.40 5.01
N TYR A 450 1.97 -3.22 4.02
CA TYR A 450 1.38 -3.12 2.68
C TYR A 450 -0.04 -3.68 2.73
N ASP A 451 -0.89 -3.26 1.81
CA ASP A 451 -2.26 -3.76 1.74
C ASP A 451 -2.33 -4.95 0.76
N ASP A 452 -2.42 -6.18 1.29
CA ASP A 452 -2.53 -7.41 0.51
C ASP A 452 -3.80 -7.47 -0.34
N HIS A 453 -4.85 -6.71 0.02
CA HIS A 453 -6.10 -6.69 -0.72
C HIS A 453 -5.87 -6.43 -2.21
N TYR A 454 -4.91 -5.56 -2.56
CA TYR A 454 -4.60 -5.17 -3.95
C TYR A 454 -3.66 -6.13 -4.70
N PHE A 455 -3.36 -7.30 -4.13
CA PHE A 455 -2.71 -8.41 -4.83
C PHE A 455 -3.72 -9.53 -5.06
N MET A 456 -3.97 -9.87 -6.33
CA MET A 456 -4.94 -10.87 -6.76
C MET A 456 -6.38 -10.63 -6.25
N THR A 457 -6.80 -9.36 -6.16
CA THR A 457 -8.15 -9.01 -5.70
C THR A 457 -9.22 -9.69 -6.55
N ASP A 458 -10.23 -10.27 -5.90
CA ASP A 458 -11.36 -10.88 -6.61
C ASP A 458 -12.18 -9.80 -7.34
N PRO A 459 -12.63 -10.04 -8.59
CA PRO A 459 -13.37 -9.03 -9.37
C PRO A 459 -14.60 -8.46 -8.67
N GLU A 460 -15.32 -9.30 -7.91
CA GLU A 460 -16.50 -8.91 -7.15
C GLU A 460 -16.20 -7.94 -6.01
N GLU A 461 -14.98 -7.94 -5.48
CA GLU A 461 -14.52 -6.96 -4.49
C GLU A 461 -13.89 -5.73 -5.18
N PHE A 462 -13.07 -5.96 -6.21
CA PHE A 462 -12.33 -4.93 -6.91
C PHE A 462 -13.25 -3.91 -7.61
N ILE A 463 -14.39 -4.36 -8.14
CA ILE A 463 -15.37 -3.50 -8.84
C ILE A 463 -15.95 -2.40 -7.96
N PHE A 464 -15.94 -2.56 -6.63
CA PHE A 464 -16.45 -1.51 -5.75
C PHE A 464 -15.61 -0.23 -5.82
N GLU A 465 -14.31 -0.35 -6.10
CA GLU A 465 -13.37 0.77 -6.13
C GLU A 465 -12.87 1.09 -7.55
N PHE A 466 -12.81 0.13 -8.47
CA PHE A 466 -12.22 0.30 -9.81
C PHE A 466 -13.15 -0.18 -10.92
N PHE A 467 -13.39 0.67 -11.91
CA PHE A 467 -14.23 0.39 -13.09
C PHE A 467 -13.40 0.47 -14.38
N PRO A 468 -13.08 -0.65 -15.03
CA PRO A 468 -12.38 -0.69 -16.32
C PRO A 468 -13.16 0.05 -17.43
N SER A 469 -12.46 0.72 -18.34
CA SER A 469 -13.09 1.35 -19.52
C SER A 469 -13.56 0.31 -20.56
N GLN A 470 -12.89 -0.84 -20.59
CA GLN A 470 -13.20 -1.97 -21.46
C GLN A 470 -13.98 -3.01 -20.63
N CYS A 471 -15.18 -3.37 -21.08
CA CYS A 471 -16.15 -4.16 -20.32
C CYS A 471 -15.61 -5.55 -19.96
N GLU A 472 -14.91 -6.19 -20.88
CA GLU A 472 -14.29 -7.51 -20.73
C GLU A 472 -13.26 -7.56 -19.60
N TRP A 473 -12.61 -6.43 -19.30
CA TRP A 473 -11.62 -6.32 -18.23
C TRP A 473 -12.23 -6.11 -16.85
N GLN A 474 -13.56 -6.13 -16.72
CA GLN A 474 -14.21 -6.25 -15.40
C GLN A 474 -13.99 -7.63 -14.81
N LEU A 475 -13.77 -8.65 -15.64
CA LEU A 475 -13.62 -10.05 -15.23
C LEU A 475 -14.79 -10.58 -14.38
N LEU A 476 -15.93 -9.89 -14.42
CA LEU A 476 -17.17 -10.30 -13.77
C LEU A 476 -17.95 -11.22 -14.69
N LYS A 477 -18.61 -12.22 -14.11
CA LYS A 477 -19.57 -13.07 -14.84
C LYS A 477 -20.73 -12.25 -15.44
N ARG A 478 -21.11 -11.17 -14.75
CA ARG A 478 -22.12 -10.19 -15.19
C ARG A 478 -21.53 -8.79 -15.06
N PRO A 479 -20.96 -8.25 -16.15
CA PRO A 479 -20.38 -6.91 -16.13
C PRO A 479 -21.42 -5.84 -15.79
N LEU A 480 -20.98 -4.82 -15.05
CA LEU A 480 -21.78 -3.66 -14.69
C LEU A 480 -21.66 -2.55 -15.74
N SER A 481 -22.71 -1.78 -15.88
CA SER A 481 -22.65 -0.49 -16.56
C SER A 481 -21.95 0.55 -15.68
N ARG A 482 -21.50 1.66 -16.28
CA ARG A 482 -20.90 2.77 -15.51
C ARG A 482 -21.89 3.36 -14.49
N GLN A 483 -23.17 3.43 -14.84
CA GLN A 483 -24.20 3.91 -13.92
C GLN A 483 -24.34 2.99 -12.70
N GLN A 484 -24.36 1.67 -12.92
CA GLN A 484 -24.43 0.71 -11.81
C GLN A 484 -23.19 0.81 -10.91
N PHE A 485 -22.00 1.05 -11.46
CA PHE A 485 -20.79 1.29 -10.67
C PHE A 485 -20.87 2.58 -9.82
N GLU A 486 -21.45 3.65 -10.35
CA GLU A 486 -21.71 4.91 -9.63
C GLU A 486 -22.70 4.70 -8.46
N GLU A 487 -23.65 3.79 -8.63
CA GLU A 487 -24.65 3.40 -7.62
C GLU A 487 -24.09 2.47 -6.54
N LEU A 488 -22.96 1.79 -6.77
CA LEU A 488 -22.35 0.90 -5.76
C LEU A 488 -21.87 1.70 -4.53
N PRO A 489 -22.07 1.18 -3.30
CA PRO A 489 -21.50 1.75 -2.09
C PRO A 489 -20.01 2.05 -2.22
N PHE A 490 -19.57 3.11 -1.54
CA PHE A 490 -18.15 3.36 -1.42
C PHE A 490 -17.60 2.47 -0.31
N VAL A 491 -16.72 1.53 -0.65
CA VAL A 491 -16.02 0.66 0.30
C VAL A 491 -14.52 0.73 0.09
N ARG A 492 -13.76 0.46 1.15
CA ARG A 492 -12.30 0.37 1.15
C ARG A 492 -11.85 -1.06 1.41
N SER A 493 -10.60 -1.36 1.10
CA SER A 493 -9.96 -2.67 1.36
C SER A 493 -10.22 -3.25 2.76
N LEU A 494 -10.24 -2.39 3.80
CA LEU A 494 -10.51 -2.81 5.17
C LEU A 494 -11.89 -3.43 5.40
N PHE A 495 -12.88 -3.06 4.59
CA PHE A 495 -14.21 -3.69 4.61
C PHE A 495 -14.09 -5.20 4.34
N PHE A 496 -13.33 -5.56 3.29
CA PHE A 496 -13.08 -6.94 2.91
C PHE A 496 -12.09 -7.63 3.85
N HIS A 497 -11.07 -6.91 4.34
CA HIS A 497 -10.13 -7.43 5.34
C HIS A 497 -10.84 -7.92 6.62
N TYR A 498 -11.82 -7.15 7.09
CA TYR A 498 -12.66 -7.53 8.25
C TYR A 498 -13.80 -8.51 7.88
N LYS A 499 -13.82 -9.04 6.66
CA LYS A 499 -14.83 -9.97 6.14
C LYS A 499 -16.26 -9.44 6.32
N LEU A 500 -16.44 -8.14 6.13
CA LEU A 500 -17.74 -7.48 6.26
C LEU A 500 -18.57 -7.67 4.99
N SER A 501 -19.89 -7.61 5.16
CA SER A 501 -20.85 -7.57 4.05
C SER A 501 -22.02 -6.67 4.41
N PHE A 502 -22.73 -6.14 3.42
CA PHE A 502 -23.96 -5.40 3.69
C PHE A 502 -25.10 -6.36 3.98
N ALA A 503 -25.96 -6.00 4.95
CA ALA A 503 -27.15 -6.79 5.26
C ALA A 503 -28.15 -6.81 4.09
N ASP A 504 -28.23 -5.70 3.37
CA ASP A 504 -28.96 -5.58 2.10
C ASP A 504 -27.97 -5.66 0.92
N PRO A 505 -27.99 -6.73 0.10
CA PRO A 505 -27.16 -6.85 -1.09
C PRO A 505 -27.46 -5.78 -2.17
N GLY A 506 -28.65 -5.15 -2.12
CA GLY A 506 -29.07 -4.10 -3.03
C GLY A 506 -28.75 -2.68 -2.54
N LEU A 507 -28.08 -2.55 -1.39
CA LEU A 507 -27.76 -1.24 -0.81
C LEU A 507 -26.93 -0.40 -1.78
N GLN A 508 -27.38 0.82 -2.06
CA GLN A 508 -26.72 1.76 -2.96
C GLN A 508 -25.89 2.80 -2.21
N ALA A 509 -25.03 3.51 -2.95
CA ALA A 509 -24.22 4.63 -2.47
C ALA A 509 -25.08 5.78 -1.90
N ILE A 510 -26.27 5.97 -2.47
CA ILE A 510 -27.27 6.95 -2.04
C ILE A 510 -28.36 6.21 -1.27
N VAL A 511 -28.56 6.59 -0.02
CA VAL A 511 -29.57 6.00 0.87
C VAL A 511 -30.67 7.04 1.10
N PRO A 512 -31.88 6.85 0.54
CA PRO A 512 -32.98 7.77 0.78
C PRO A 512 -33.45 7.64 2.24
N ALA A 513 -33.63 8.78 2.89
CA ALA A 513 -34.35 8.85 4.15
C ALA A 513 -35.86 8.89 3.88
N ASP A 514 -36.64 8.24 4.74
CA ASP A 514 -38.09 8.31 4.68
C ASP A 514 -38.64 9.67 5.13
N GLN A 515 -39.97 9.85 5.12
CA GLN A 515 -40.62 11.10 5.52
C GLN A 515 -40.46 11.46 7.01
N THR A 516 -39.97 10.53 7.83
CA THR A 516 -39.57 10.78 9.23
C THR A 516 -38.09 11.17 9.35
N GLY A 517 -37.35 11.17 8.24
CA GLY A 517 -35.92 11.41 8.19
C GLY A 517 -35.08 10.17 8.53
N ALA A 518 -35.68 8.98 8.61
CA ALA A 518 -34.96 7.76 8.97
C ALA A 518 -34.30 7.11 7.74
N ALA A 519 -33.02 6.77 7.86
CA ALA A 519 -32.26 5.99 6.91
C ALA A 519 -31.41 4.95 7.65
N THR A 520 -31.34 3.71 7.18
CA THR A 520 -30.62 2.64 7.87
C THR A 520 -29.54 2.05 6.98
N VAL A 521 -28.33 1.94 7.54
CA VAL A 521 -27.22 1.17 6.97
C VAL A 521 -26.86 0.05 7.95
N ALA A 522 -26.82 -1.19 7.48
CA ALA A 522 -26.48 -2.34 8.30
C ALA A 522 -25.33 -3.14 7.67
N VAL A 523 -24.30 -3.41 8.48
CA VAL A 523 -23.09 -4.12 8.09
C VAL A 523 -22.99 -5.40 8.90
N ASN A 524 -23.03 -6.54 8.21
CA ASN A 524 -22.83 -7.86 8.79
C ASN A 524 -21.35 -8.11 9.03
N MET A 525 -21.05 -8.77 10.15
CA MET A 525 -19.72 -9.21 10.53
C MET A 525 -19.73 -10.71 10.87
N SER A 526 -18.57 -11.35 10.79
CA SER A 526 -18.46 -12.73 11.24
C SER A 526 -18.60 -12.85 12.77
N PRO A 527 -19.03 -14.01 13.30
CA PRO A 527 -19.09 -14.25 14.74
C PRO A 527 -17.76 -13.99 15.46
N ASP A 528 -16.64 -14.30 14.81
CA ASP A 528 -15.29 -14.08 15.37
C ASP A 528 -14.98 -12.59 15.47
N CYS A 529 -15.30 -11.81 14.44
CA CYS A 529 -15.10 -10.36 14.41
C CYS A 529 -15.98 -9.64 15.44
N THR A 530 -17.15 -10.18 15.79
CA THR A 530 -18.09 -9.57 16.74
C THR A 530 -17.45 -9.28 18.11
N ARG A 531 -16.42 -10.03 18.49
CA ARG A 531 -15.76 -9.92 19.81
C ARG A 531 -14.67 -8.86 19.89
N SER A 532 -14.09 -8.43 18.77
CA SER A 532 -12.95 -7.52 18.73
C SER A 532 -13.20 -6.29 17.86
N LEU A 533 -14.10 -6.37 16.89
CA LEU A 533 -14.36 -5.28 15.98
C LEU A 533 -15.24 -4.22 16.65
N ILE A 534 -14.77 -2.99 16.63
CA ILE A 534 -15.50 -1.83 17.09
C ILE A 534 -15.70 -0.85 15.94
N PHE A 535 -16.80 -0.10 16.01
CA PHE A 535 -17.19 0.85 14.98
C PHE A 535 -17.19 2.28 15.51
N HIS A 536 -16.90 3.20 14.61
CA HIS A 536 -17.09 4.63 14.78
C HIS A 536 -17.74 5.19 13.52
N TYR A 537 -18.41 6.33 13.63
CA TYR A 537 -19.06 6.96 12.49
C TYR A 537 -18.95 8.48 12.59
N ASN A 538 -18.98 9.12 11.43
CA ASN A 538 -19.14 10.56 11.29
C ASN A 538 -20.36 10.85 10.41
N LEU A 539 -21.19 11.81 10.84
CA LEU A 539 -22.27 12.36 10.05
C LEU A 539 -22.03 13.86 9.88
N ARG A 540 -22.15 14.34 8.64
CA ARG A 540 -21.95 15.74 8.26
C ARG A 540 -22.81 16.11 7.07
N PHE A 541 -23.06 17.40 6.86
CA PHE A 541 -23.67 17.89 5.63
C PHE A 541 -22.77 17.58 4.43
N TYR A 542 -23.37 17.10 3.34
CA TYR A 542 -22.64 16.58 2.18
C TYR A 542 -21.79 17.68 1.50
N ASP A 543 -22.35 18.88 1.30
CA ASP A 543 -21.69 19.95 0.54
C ASP A 543 -20.76 20.85 1.37
N THR A 544 -21.07 21.06 2.65
CA THR A 544 -20.36 22.04 3.50
C THR A 544 -19.37 21.41 4.48
N ASP A 545 -19.36 20.08 4.57
CA ASP A 545 -18.59 19.29 5.55
C ASP A 545 -18.89 19.65 7.02
N GLN A 546 -19.95 20.41 7.29
CA GLN A 546 -20.33 20.84 8.64
C GLN A 546 -20.93 19.65 9.42
N ALA A 547 -20.48 19.47 10.66
CA ALA A 547 -20.90 18.36 11.54
C ALA A 547 -21.89 18.80 12.64
N GLU A 548 -22.45 20.01 12.52
CA GLU A 548 -23.37 20.59 13.50
C GLU A 548 -24.62 21.17 12.83
N TYR A 549 -25.75 21.05 13.51
CA TYR A 549 -27.03 21.66 13.14
C TYR A 549 -27.62 22.35 14.36
N ASN A 550 -27.89 23.65 14.28
CA ASN A 550 -28.40 24.46 15.40
C ASN A 550 -27.60 24.29 16.71
N ARG A 551 -26.26 24.29 16.61
CA ARG A 551 -25.30 24.07 17.73
C ARG A 551 -25.38 22.68 18.36
N VAL A 552 -26.06 21.73 17.72
CA VAL A 552 -26.13 20.33 18.12
C VAL A 552 -25.29 19.51 17.14
N SER A 553 -24.39 18.70 17.68
CA SER A 553 -23.58 17.79 16.85
C SER A 553 -24.45 16.75 16.15
N LEU A 554 -24.20 16.55 14.85
CA LEU A 554 -24.91 15.58 14.00
C LEU A 554 -24.73 14.13 14.47
N LYS A 555 -23.71 13.83 15.30
CA LYS A 555 -23.55 12.52 15.94
C LYS A 555 -24.77 12.12 16.78
N ARG A 556 -25.51 13.09 17.32
CA ARG A 556 -26.72 12.85 18.13
C ARG A 556 -27.94 12.48 17.30
N PHE A 557 -27.81 12.46 15.98
CA PHE A 557 -28.85 12.04 15.04
C PHE A 557 -28.53 10.66 14.43
N VAL A 558 -27.59 9.92 15.01
CA VAL A 558 -27.26 8.56 14.59
C VAL A 558 -27.31 7.61 15.78
N MET A 559 -28.12 6.58 15.66
CA MET A 559 -28.12 5.45 16.59
C MET A 559 -27.30 4.32 15.98
N GLN A 560 -26.08 4.12 16.50
CA GLN A 560 -25.30 2.92 16.21
C GLN A 560 -25.56 1.86 17.27
N SER A 561 -25.98 0.68 16.84
CA SER A 561 -26.28 -0.47 17.70
C SER A 561 -25.74 -1.75 17.07
N THR A 562 -25.65 -2.82 17.85
CA THR A 562 -25.28 -4.14 17.35
C THR A 562 -26.46 -5.08 17.59
N VAL A 563 -27.01 -5.63 16.51
CA VAL A 563 -28.13 -6.58 16.55
C VAL A 563 -27.66 -7.90 15.95
N GLY A 564 -27.60 -8.95 16.77
CA GLY A 564 -27.00 -10.22 16.37
C GLY A 564 -25.54 -10.05 15.93
N HIS A 565 -25.27 -10.33 14.65
CA HIS A 565 -23.95 -10.19 14.02
C HIS A 565 -23.89 -8.99 13.05
N SER A 566 -24.72 -7.97 13.27
CA SER A 566 -24.81 -6.81 12.40
C SER A 566 -24.64 -5.51 13.18
N ALA A 567 -23.71 -4.66 12.73
CA ALA A 567 -23.63 -3.29 13.18
C ALA A 567 -24.64 -2.44 12.37
N VAL A 568 -25.60 -1.84 13.07
CA VAL A 568 -26.70 -1.07 12.47
C VAL A 568 -26.54 0.40 12.81
N PHE A 569 -26.53 1.24 11.78
CA PHE A 569 -26.44 2.70 11.84
C PHE A 569 -27.76 3.29 11.35
N ARG A 570 -28.60 3.73 12.29
CA ARG A 570 -29.87 4.43 11.99
C ARG A 570 -29.64 5.93 12.04
N VAL A 571 -29.65 6.56 10.88
CA VAL A 571 -29.55 8.01 10.72
C VAL A 571 -30.95 8.61 10.76
N HIS A 572 -31.09 9.71 11.49
CA HIS A 572 -32.32 10.44 11.71
C HIS A 572 -32.10 11.90 11.31
N THR A 573 -32.25 12.22 10.02
CA THR A 573 -31.86 13.52 9.47
C THR A 573 -32.62 14.66 10.15
N PRO A 574 -31.93 15.70 10.68
CA PRO A 574 -32.58 16.78 11.43
C PRO A 574 -33.34 17.78 10.55
N CYS A 575 -33.03 17.81 9.26
CA CYS A 575 -33.62 18.70 8.28
C CYS A 575 -33.52 18.06 6.89
N ARG A 576 -34.22 18.66 5.92
CA ARG A 576 -34.10 18.29 4.50
C ARG A 576 -32.69 18.60 3.99
N GLY A 577 -32.20 17.75 3.11
CA GLY A 577 -30.90 17.90 2.47
C GLY A 577 -30.09 16.62 2.42
N ASP A 578 -28.82 16.80 2.08
CA ASP A 578 -27.88 15.72 1.80
C ASP A 578 -26.84 15.64 2.91
N PHE A 579 -26.61 14.42 3.40
CA PHE A 579 -25.66 14.12 4.46
C PHE A 579 -24.66 13.06 4.00
N LEU A 580 -23.45 13.11 4.53
CA LEU A 580 -22.41 12.12 4.32
C LEU A 580 -22.23 11.32 5.61
N LEU A 581 -22.56 10.03 5.55
CA LEU A 581 -22.27 9.05 6.59
C LEU A 581 -20.96 8.33 6.25
N ASP A 582 -19.96 8.47 7.11
CA ASP A 582 -18.67 7.79 6.99
C ASP A 582 -18.51 6.81 8.16
N ILE A 583 -18.36 5.52 7.86
CA ILE A 583 -18.27 4.44 8.83
C ILE A 583 -16.84 3.94 8.89
N PHE A 584 -16.34 3.81 10.12
CA PHE A 584 -14.98 3.39 10.43
C PHE A 584 -15.00 2.16 11.32
N ALA A 585 -13.96 1.33 11.21
CA ALA A 585 -13.78 0.17 12.07
C ALA A 585 -12.33 0.02 12.55
N ASN A 586 -12.17 -0.67 13.67
CA ASN A 586 -10.88 -1.09 14.21
C ASN A 586 -11.04 -2.41 14.97
N ALA A 587 -10.12 -3.34 14.79
CA ALA A 587 -10.10 -4.59 15.54
C ALA A 587 -9.24 -4.42 16.80
N VAL A 588 -9.86 -4.50 17.99
CA VAL A 588 -9.19 -4.30 19.27
C VAL A 588 -9.59 -5.38 20.26
N SER A 589 -8.61 -5.91 21.00
CA SER A 589 -8.88 -6.89 22.05
C SER A 589 -9.60 -6.23 23.24
N PRO A 590 -10.43 -6.97 24.00
CA PRO A 590 -11.06 -6.43 25.19
C PRO A 590 -10.05 -5.83 26.20
N GLY A 591 -8.89 -6.47 26.37
CA GLY A 591 -7.83 -5.98 27.26
C GLY A 591 -7.28 -4.62 26.81
N ASP A 592 -6.96 -4.48 25.52
CA ASP A 592 -6.45 -3.23 24.95
C ASP A 592 -7.47 -2.10 25.06
N TYR A 593 -8.77 -2.40 24.85
CA TYR A 593 -9.84 -1.40 24.99
C TYR A 593 -9.85 -0.79 26.40
N LEU A 594 -9.66 -1.63 27.43
CA LEU A 594 -9.71 -1.21 28.83
C LEU A 594 -8.47 -0.44 29.30
N THR A 595 -7.39 -0.41 28.50
CA THR A 595 -6.20 0.41 28.81
C THR A 595 -6.46 1.91 28.62
N GLY A 596 -7.52 2.29 27.89
CA GLY A 596 -7.81 3.67 27.55
C GLY A 596 -6.86 4.27 26.50
N GLN A 597 -6.03 3.46 25.85
CA GLN A 597 -5.15 3.95 24.79
C GLN A 597 -5.96 4.50 23.58
N PRO A 598 -5.48 5.56 22.91
CA PRO A 598 -6.16 6.12 21.75
C PRO A 598 -6.33 5.08 20.63
N MET A 599 -7.58 4.85 20.23
CA MET A 599 -7.93 3.87 19.21
C MET A 599 -7.92 4.52 17.83
N LYS A 600 -7.28 3.86 16.85
CA LYS A 600 -7.19 4.36 15.48
C LYS A 600 -8.25 3.72 14.61
N PHE A 601 -9.26 4.51 14.25
CA PHE A 601 -10.30 4.08 13.33
C PHE A 601 -9.91 4.40 11.88
N LYS A 602 -10.19 3.47 10.96
CA LYS A 602 -10.01 3.67 9.52
C LYS A 602 -11.35 3.51 8.81
N SER A 603 -11.61 4.37 7.84
CA SER A 603 -12.87 4.39 7.08
C SER A 603 -12.99 3.09 6.28
N ILE A 604 -14.11 2.38 6.44
CA ILE A 604 -14.42 1.13 5.75
C ILE A 604 -15.47 1.34 4.65
N CYS A 605 -16.43 2.24 4.85
CA CYS A 605 -17.45 2.56 3.86
C CYS A 605 -18.09 3.93 4.07
N LYS A 606 -18.68 4.49 3.00
CA LYS A 606 -19.35 5.80 3.01
C LYS A 606 -20.66 5.79 2.22
N PHE A 607 -21.62 6.58 2.67
CA PHE A 607 -22.93 6.73 2.06
C PHE A 607 -23.37 8.20 1.99
N LYS A 608 -24.09 8.55 0.93
CA LYS A 608 -24.83 9.81 0.84
C LYS A 608 -26.27 9.54 1.31
N VAL A 609 -26.66 10.11 2.44
CA VAL A 609 -28.04 10.03 2.93
C VAL A 609 -28.82 11.23 2.40
N VAL A 610 -29.95 11.01 1.74
CA VAL A 610 -30.75 12.06 1.10
C VAL A 610 -32.12 12.15 1.75
N CYS A 611 -32.44 13.29 2.36
CA CYS A 611 -33.77 13.60 2.89
C CYS A 611 -34.45 14.66 2.02
N ALA A 612 -35.33 14.21 1.12
CA ALA A 612 -36.09 15.11 0.25
C ALA A 612 -37.26 15.77 0.98
N GLU A 613 -37.93 15.02 1.85
CA GLU A 613 -39.09 15.45 2.63
C GLU A 613 -38.92 15.07 4.09
N LEU A 614 -39.41 15.94 4.98
CA LEU A 614 -39.40 15.72 6.41
C LEU A 614 -40.71 16.26 6.99
N ASN A 615 -41.52 15.35 7.54
CA ASN A 615 -42.85 15.63 8.06
C ASN A 615 -42.91 15.61 9.59
N VAL A 616 -41.77 15.33 10.25
CA VAL A 616 -41.65 15.23 11.70
C VAL A 616 -40.49 16.08 12.17
N ILE A 617 -40.64 16.74 13.32
CA ILE A 617 -39.54 17.42 13.98
C ILE A 617 -38.64 16.36 14.63
N MET A 618 -37.43 16.19 14.10
CA MET A 618 -36.45 15.27 14.67
C MET A 618 -35.71 15.91 15.84
N VAL A 619 -35.78 15.22 16.98
CA VAL A 619 -35.09 15.62 18.22
C VAL A 619 -33.79 14.84 18.32
N PRO A 620 -32.66 15.48 18.71
CA PRO A 620 -31.40 14.76 18.90
C PRO A 620 -31.52 13.75 20.04
N LEU A 621 -30.83 12.60 19.91
CA LEU A 621 -30.69 11.63 20.98
C LEU A 621 -30.10 12.29 22.24
N PRO A 622 -30.44 11.82 23.46
CA PRO A 622 -29.85 12.31 24.71
C PRO A 622 -28.32 12.33 24.67
N GLU A 623 -27.71 13.28 25.40
CA GLU A 623 -26.26 13.51 25.38
C GLU A 623 -25.47 12.47 26.19
N CYS A 624 -25.57 11.21 25.78
CA CYS A 624 -24.83 10.09 26.34
C CYS A 624 -23.38 10.03 25.83
N SER A 625 -22.57 9.20 26.49
CA SER A 625 -21.23 8.86 26.04
C SER A 625 -21.20 8.29 24.63
N SER A 626 -20.09 8.52 23.93
CA SER A 626 -19.88 8.03 22.57
C SER A 626 -19.80 6.49 22.51
N GLY A 627 -20.05 5.94 21.33
CA GLY A 627 -20.04 4.50 21.09
C GLY A 627 -21.43 3.92 20.88
N GLU A 628 -21.52 2.59 20.96
CA GLU A 628 -22.71 1.82 20.63
C GLU A 628 -23.80 1.89 21.70
N TRP A 629 -25.05 1.85 21.25
CA TRP A 629 -26.23 1.71 22.09
C TRP A 629 -26.59 0.23 22.28
N GLY A 630 -27.09 -0.10 23.47
CA GLY A 630 -27.45 -1.44 23.90
C GLY A 630 -26.37 -2.18 24.70
N PRO A 631 -26.68 -3.41 25.15
CA PRO A 631 -25.85 -4.19 26.06
C PRO A 631 -24.65 -4.88 25.41
N ALA A 632 -24.55 -4.87 24.07
CA ALA A 632 -23.52 -5.63 23.34
C ALA A 632 -22.09 -5.32 23.83
N LYS A 633 -21.78 -4.03 24.07
CA LYS A 633 -20.49 -3.58 24.61
C LYS A 633 -20.24 -4.14 26.02
N ALA A 634 -21.26 -4.10 26.88
CA ALA A 634 -21.19 -4.53 28.27
C ALA A 634 -20.93 -6.02 28.37
N PHE A 635 -21.62 -6.81 27.53
CA PHE A 635 -21.38 -8.24 27.42
C PHE A 635 -19.97 -8.54 26.90
N ARG A 636 -19.59 -7.92 25.77
CA ARG A 636 -18.31 -8.18 25.08
C ARG A 636 -17.08 -7.84 25.92
N LEU A 637 -17.08 -6.70 26.62
CA LEU A 637 -15.90 -6.19 27.34
C LEU A 637 -15.90 -6.56 28.83
N PHE A 638 -17.09 -6.58 29.46
CA PHE A 638 -17.22 -6.72 30.91
C PHE A 638 -17.91 -8.02 31.33
N GLY A 639 -18.41 -8.84 30.39
CA GLY A 639 -19.14 -10.05 30.73
C GLY A 639 -20.46 -9.78 31.43
N MET A 640 -21.06 -8.60 31.23
CA MET A 640 -22.39 -8.26 31.73
C MET A 640 -23.45 -8.81 30.79
N ILE A 641 -24.07 -9.93 31.17
CA ILE A 641 -25.12 -10.61 30.41
C ILE A 641 -26.46 -9.95 30.72
N PRO A 642 -27.19 -9.37 29.75
CA PRO A 642 -28.49 -8.76 30.00
C PRO A 642 -29.51 -9.81 30.48
N LEU A 643 -30.31 -9.46 31.49
CA LEU A 643 -31.38 -10.32 32.03
C LEU A 643 -32.78 -9.76 31.80
N SER A 644 -32.92 -8.44 31.66
CA SER A 644 -34.24 -7.82 31.44
C SER A 644 -34.41 -7.23 30.04
N HIS A 645 -33.39 -6.60 29.47
CA HIS A 645 -33.51 -5.93 28.16
C HIS A 645 -32.27 -6.22 27.31
N GLU A 646 -32.49 -6.75 26.12
CA GLU A 646 -31.43 -7.05 25.15
C GLU A 646 -31.31 -5.95 24.08
N ASP A 647 -32.37 -5.15 23.90
CA ASP A 647 -32.46 -4.10 22.90
C ASP A 647 -31.92 -2.75 23.37
N ALA A 648 -31.35 -1.99 22.44
CA ALA A 648 -30.85 -0.64 22.69
C ALA A 648 -31.94 0.39 23.02
N ILE A 649 -33.19 0.14 22.61
CA ILE A 649 -34.35 1.00 22.82
C ILE A 649 -35.31 0.27 23.77
N ILE A 650 -35.69 0.94 24.86
CA ILE A 650 -36.63 0.41 25.85
C ILE A 650 -37.84 1.35 25.90
N ASN A 651 -39.05 0.77 25.84
CA ASN A 651 -40.27 1.51 26.17
C ASN A 651 -40.68 1.11 27.59
N ALA A 652 -40.87 2.08 28.47
CA ALA A 652 -41.14 1.83 29.89
C ALA A 652 -42.23 2.77 30.43
N GLY A 653 -42.81 2.36 31.56
CA GLY A 653 -43.70 3.20 32.37
C GLY A 653 -42.92 4.19 33.25
N PRO A 654 -43.47 4.60 34.40
CA PRO A 654 -42.81 5.54 35.33
C PRO A 654 -41.60 4.94 36.06
N GLU A 655 -41.51 3.61 36.13
CA GLU A 655 -40.42 2.89 36.79
C GLU A 655 -39.83 1.82 35.84
N LEU A 656 -38.51 1.59 35.93
CA LEU A 656 -37.82 0.59 35.12
C LEU A 656 -36.64 -0.04 35.85
N ASP A 657 -36.59 -1.37 35.83
CA ASP A 657 -35.47 -2.16 36.33
C ASP A 657 -34.65 -2.78 35.20
N ILE A 658 -33.39 -2.38 35.09
CA ILE A 658 -32.42 -2.97 34.17
C ILE A 658 -31.48 -3.90 34.92
N ARG A 659 -31.44 -5.17 34.53
CA ARG A 659 -30.70 -6.23 35.24
C ARG A 659 -29.65 -6.88 34.35
N PHE A 660 -28.48 -7.12 34.92
CA PHE A 660 -27.40 -7.87 34.29
C PHE A 660 -26.83 -8.93 35.24
N ARG A 661 -26.47 -10.10 34.70
CA ARG A 661 -25.63 -11.09 35.37
C ARG A 661 -24.17 -10.82 35.03
N MET A 662 -23.31 -10.79 36.04
CA MET A 662 -21.87 -10.60 35.90
C MET A 662 -21.20 -11.97 35.73
N ALA A 663 -20.67 -12.24 34.53
CA ALA A 663 -19.92 -13.46 34.26
C ALA A 663 -18.50 -13.47 34.89
N LYS A 664 -18.04 -12.30 35.35
CA LYS A 664 -16.76 -12.10 36.04
C LYS A 664 -16.88 -11.04 37.13
N PRO A 665 -15.98 -11.00 38.12
CA PRO A 665 -16.01 -9.99 39.17
C PRO A 665 -15.85 -8.56 38.63
N LEU A 666 -16.86 -7.73 38.88
CA LEU A 666 -16.87 -6.31 38.53
C LEU A 666 -17.08 -5.48 39.80
N ALA A 667 -16.53 -4.27 39.82
CA ALA A 667 -16.66 -3.34 40.92
C ALA A 667 -17.13 -1.97 40.43
N GLU A 668 -17.63 -1.17 41.37
CA GLU A 668 -18.01 0.23 41.17
C GLU A 668 -18.92 0.46 39.96
N PHE A 669 -20.23 0.34 40.17
CA PHE A 669 -21.22 0.66 39.15
C PHE A 669 -21.69 2.10 39.30
N VAL A 670 -21.60 2.86 38.20
CA VAL A 670 -22.13 4.22 38.11
C VAL A 670 -23.13 4.25 36.96
N ALA A 671 -24.35 4.65 37.25
CA ALA A 671 -25.39 4.85 36.24
C ALA A 671 -25.83 6.32 36.23
N THR A 672 -26.00 6.88 35.04
CA THR A 672 -26.32 8.30 34.86
C THR A 672 -27.45 8.43 33.86
N LEU A 673 -28.55 9.05 34.29
CA LEU A 673 -29.70 9.35 33.45
C LEU A 673 -29.58 10.76 32.87
N ARG A 674 -29.93 10.91 31.60
CA ARG A 674 -29.89 12.17 30.85
C ARG A 674 -31.18 12.38 30.08
N LYS A 675 -31.64 13.62 30.01
CA LYS A 675 -32.77 14.05 29.18
C LYS A 675 -32.43 15.41 28.58
N ASN A 676 -32.80 15.62 27.33
CA ASN A 676 -32.53 16.89 26.66
C ASN A 676 -33.15 18.06 27.43
N TYR A 677 -32.41 19.16 27.51
CA TYR A 677 -32.83 20.40 28.17
C TYR A 677 -33.03 20.29 29.70
N ILE A 678 -32.69 19.16 30.32
CA ILE A 678 -32.74 18.96 31.77
C ILE A 678 -31.32 18.82 32.31
N ASP A 679 -31.00 19.56 33.37
CA ASP A 679 -29.73 19.44 34.08
C ASP A 679 -29.61 18.04 34.71
N GLN A 680 -28.50 17.35 34.42
CA GLN A 680 -28.17 16.02 34.93
C GLN A 680 -28.32 15.92 36.46
N ARG A 681 -27.99 16.98 37.21
CA ARG A 681 -28.07 16.99 38.69
C ARG A 681 -29.48 16.73 39.22
N LYS A 682 -30.50 17.11 38.45
CA LYS A 682 -31.91 16.84 38.80
C LYS A 682 -32.28 15.37 38.67
N LEU A 683 -31.58 14.63 37.80
CA LEU A 683 -31.84 13.23 37.49
C LEU A 683 -30.95 12.26 38.28
N GLU A 684 -29.97 12.74 39.05
CA GLU A 684 -29.09 11.89 39.86
C GLU A 684 -29.87 11.05 40.88
N ARG A 685 -30.94 11.61 41.45
CA ARG A 685 -31.82 10.92 42.43
C ARG A 685 -32.78 9.93 41.78
N CYS A 686 -32.90 9.96 40.46
CA CYS A 686 -33.78 9.09 39.68
C CYS A 686 -33.15 7.74 39.36
N VAL A 687 -31.90 7.51 39.78
CA VAL A 687 -31.14 6.29 39.50
C VAL A 687 -30.59 5.75 40.79
N SER A 688 -30.83 4.47 41.07
CA SER A 688 -30.14 3.75 42.13
C SER A 688 -29.64 2.40 41.62
N THR A 689 -28.55 1.90 42.20
CA THR A 689 -27.93 0.63 41.80
C THR A 689 -27.87 -0.30 42.99
N SER A 690 -28.28 -1.55 42.80
CA SER A 690 -28.15 -2.61 43.80
C SER A 690 -27.41 -3.81 43.20
N VAL A 691 -26.53 -4.43 43.98
CA VAL A 691 -25.81 -5.65 43.58
C VAL A 691 -26.18 -6.75 44.57
N ARG A 692 -26.70 -7.87 44.07
CA ARG A 692 -27.06 -9.05 44.88
C ARG A 692 -26.47 -10.29 44.22
N GLY A 693 -25.45 -10.88 44.86
CA GLY A 693 -24.71 -12.00 44.28
C GLY A 693 -24.00 -11.58 43.00
N ASP A 694 -24.25 -12.31 41.91
CA ASP A 694 -23.73 -12.03 40.57
C ASP A 694 -24.66 -11.12 39.74
N VAL A 695 -25.75 -10.60 40.31
CA VAL A 695 -26.71 -9.74 39.59
C VAL A 695 -26.59 -8.29 40.03
N VAL A 696 -26.40 -7.39 39.06
CA VAL A 696 -26.53 -5.95 39.24
C VAL A 696 -27.87 -5.48 38.67
N THR A 697 -28.59 -4.66 39.44
CA THR A 697 -29.87 -4.06 39.07
C THR A 697 -29.76 -2.54 39.15
N PHE A 698 -30.17 -1.87 38.08
CA PHE A 698 -30.31 -0.42 37.99
C PHE A 698 -31.80 -0.08 38.05
N HIS A 699 -32.20 0.59 39.13
CA HIS A 699 -33.57 1.03 39.35
C HIS A 699 -33.71 2.48 38.88
N LEU A 700 -34.66 2.72 37.99
CA LEU A 700 -34.90 4.01 37.35
C LEU A 700 -36.30 4.50 37.68
N LEU A 701 -36.41 5.76 38.12
CA LEU A 701 -37.65 6.45 38.39
C LEU A 701 -37.74 7.69 37.49
N PHE A 702 -38.70 7.72 36.58
CA PHE A 702 -38.81 8.81 35.61
C PHE A 702 -39.73 9.91 36.17
N PRO A 703 -39.23 11.16 36.30
CA PRO A 703 -40.03 12.24 36.87
C PRO A 703 -41.16 12.70 35.95
N ASP A 704 -41.01 12.50 34.64
CA ASP A 704 -41.94 12.96 33.62
C ASP A 704 -41.78 12.16 32.32
N GLU A 705 -42.74 12.27 31.41
CA GLU A 705 -42.72 11.57 30.13
C GLU A 705 -41.62 12.10 29.19
N GLY A 706 -41.13 11.24 28.30
CA GLY A 706 -40.25 11.63 27.21
C GLY A 706 -39.12 10.65 26.95
N GLN A 707 -38.04 11.16 26.36
CA GLN A 707 -36.90 10.35 25.95
C GLN A 707 -35.70 10.57 26.88
N TYR A 708 -35.26 9.50 27.53
CA TYR A 708 -34.14 9.46 28.43
C TYR A 708 -32.99 8.63 27.85
N GLY A 709 -31.76 9.01 28.19
CA GLY A 709 -30.56 8.24 27.90
C GLY A 709 -29.93 7.78 29.20
N LEU A 710 -29.71 6.48 29.35
CA LEU A 710 -28.98 5.91 30.48
C LEU A 710 -27.56 5.58 30.03
N ASP A 711 -26.54 6.08 30.73
CA ASP A 711 -25.18 5.54 30.64
C ASP A 711 -24.86 4.70 31.86
N ILE A 712 -24.12 3.60 31.66
CA ILE A 712 -23.62 2.72 32.70
C ILE A 712 -22.10 2.62 32.55
N TYR A 713 -21.40 2.77 33.68
CA TYR A 713 -19.96 2.63 33.80
C TYR A 713 -19.65 1.58 34.85
N THR A 714 -18.57 0.83 34.62
CA THR A 714 -18.05 -0.14 35.58
C THR A 714 -16.54 -0.30 35.39
N ARG A 715 -15.88 -1.01 36.32
CA ARG A 715 -14.49 -1.41 36.20
C ARG A 715 -14.32 -2.87 36.60
N GLU A 716 -13.31 -3.52 36.04
CA GLU A 716 -12.98 -4.89 36.40
C GLU A 716 -12.39 -4.97 37.81
N GLN A 717 -12.87 -5.92 38.60
CA GLN A 717 -12.33 -6.16 39.94
C GLN A 717 -11.13 -7.09 39.81
N ARG A 718 -9.90 -6.56 39.95
CA ARG A 718 -8.70 -7.42 39.95
C ARG A 718 -8.73 -8.32 41.19
N THR A 719 -8.82 -9.62 40.98
CA THR A 719 -8.57 -10.62 42.02
C THR A 719 -7.06 -10.74 42.22
N ASN A 720 -6.55 -10.46 43.41
CA ASN A 720 -5.19 -10.80 43.80
C ASN A 720 -5.02 -12.33 43.87
N SER A 721 -4.92 -12.99 42.73
CA SER A 721 -4.54 -14.40 42.62
C SER A 721 -3.11 -14.45 42.07
N GLY A 722 -2.17 -14.85 42.94
CA GLY A 722 -0.75 -14.58 42.79
C GLY A 722 0.00 -15.35 41.69
N SER A 723 1.00 -14.67 41.15
CA SER A 723 2.32 -15.26 40.86
C SER A 723 3.36 -14.33 41.47
N SER A 724 3.66 -14.56 42.74
CA SER A 724 4.83 -14.00 43.41
C SER A 724 6.08 -14.58 42.79
N THR A 725 6.60 -13.94 41.74
CA THR A 725 8.03 -13.94 41.44
C THR A 725 8.57 -12.59 41.87
N SER A 726 9.19 -12.61 43.05
CA SER A 726 9.90 -11.49 43.65
C SER A 726 10.93 -10.91 42.68
N ASN A 727 10.78 -9.64 42.33
CA ASN A 727 11.93 -8.78 42.03
C ASN A 727 11.68 -7.41 42.67
N ASN A 728 12.48 -7.14 43.70
CA ASN A 728 12.52 -5.89 44.43
C ASN A 728 13.08 -4.78 43.54
N HIS A 729 12.23 -3.88 43.06
CA HIS A 729 12.62 -2.50 42.83
C HIS A 729 11.55 -1.56 43.38
N ALA A 730 11.91 -0.88 44.47
CA ALA A 730 11.12 0.17 45.09
C ALA A 730 11.05 1.37 44.13
N GLY A 731 9.85 1.64 43.63
CA GLY A 731 9.54 2.76 42.76
C GLY A 731 8.04 3.04 42.75
N VAL A 732 7.60 3.87 43.69
CA VAL A 732 6.37 4.69 43.69
C VAL A 732 5.06 3.99 43.27
N ASP A 733 4.31 3.55 44.28
CA ASP A 733 2.95 2.98 44.22
C ASP A 733 1.88 3.95 43.66
N HIS A 734 1.81 4.07 42.33
CA HIS A 734 0.64 4.66 41.66
C HIS A 734 0.07 3.80 40.51
N ALA A 735 0.51 2.54 40.39
CA ALA A 735 0.01 1.62 39.37
C ALA A 735 -1.18 0.77 39.88
N ASP A 736 -2.18 0.62 39.01
CA ASP A 736 -3.11 -0.51 38.94
C ASP A 736 -4.47 -0.48 39.67
N ARG A 737 -5.26 0.61 39.51
CA ARG A 737 -6.73 0.50 39.49
C ARG A 737 -7.25 0.47 38.05
N ALA A 738 -8.04 -0.53 37.68
CA ALA A 738 -8.72 -0.57 36.38
C ALA A 738 -9.59 0.70 36.20
N LEU A 739 -9.55 1.28 35.00
CA LEU A 739 -10.27 2.52 34.69
C LEU A 739 -11.78 2.29 34.75
N LEU A 740 -12.49 3.22 35.41
CA LEU A 740 -13.96 3.28 35.31
C LEU A 740 -14.32 3.60 33.86
N THR A 741 -14.93 2.64 33.18
CA THR A 741 -15.10 2.69 31.73
C THR A 741 -16.58 2.58 31.39
N HIS A 742 -17.02 3.38 30.42
CA HIS A 742 -18.38 3.29 29.89
C HIS A 742 -18.61 1.89 29.29
N CYS A 743 -19.61 1.17 29.77
CA CYS A 743 -19.89 -0.20 29.34
C CYS A 743 -21.20 -0.35 28.56
N CYS A 744 -22.22 0.47 28.84
CA CYS A 744 -23.54 0.32 28.23
C CYS A 744 -24.26 1.67 28.14
N LYS A 745 -25.14 1.82 27.14
CA LYS A 745 -26.14 2.87 27.16
C LYS A 745 -27.46 2.46 26.52
N TYR A 746 -28.57 2.99 27.03
CA TYR A 746 -29.92 2.71 26.54
C TYR A 746 -30.67 3.99 26.23
N LEU A 747 -31.47 3.95 25.16
CA LEU A 747 -32.48 4.95 24.88
C LEU A 747 -33.80 4.46 25.49
N ILE A 748 -34.39 5.25 26.37
CA ILE A 748 -35.60 4.87 27.10
C ILE A 748 -36.70 5.86 26.75
N ASN A 749 -37.77 5.38 26.13
CA ASN A 749 -38.97 6.17 25.90
C ASN A 749 -39.98 5.87 26.99
N THR A 750 -40.35 6.88 27.76
CA THR A 750 -41.31 6.76 28.85
C THR A 750 -42.68 7.25 28.40
N LYS A 751 -43.70 6.43 28.67
CA LYS A 751 -45.11 6.72 28.43
C LYS A 751 -45.91 6.36 29.69
N PRO A 752 -47.06 7.00 29.95
CA PRO A 752 -47.83 6.78 31.15
C PRO A 752 -48.44 5.37 31.20
#